data_AF-A0A432R773-F1
#
_entry.id   AF-A0A432R773-F1
#
_cell.length_a   1.000
_cell.length_b   1.000
_cell.length_c   1.000
_cell.angle_alpha   90.00
_cell.angle_beta   90.00
_cell.angle_gamma   90.00
#
_symmetry.space_group_name_H-M   'P 1'
#
loop_
_entity.id
_entity.type
_entity.pdbx_description
1 polymer ?
#
loop_
_entity_poly.entity_id
_entity_poly.type
_entity_poly.pdbx_seq_one_letter_code
_entity_poly.pdbx_strand_id
1 'polypeptide(L)'
;MIIRKEHALALLNAKSQEEKGLACQITVKAEEEPYIELELQNLLEQGSSPIEYVLTYWGRNLVYLLEEMVKKGLIKHPSEWDDKFRWIGSEVIAMIESSIKSGGLTREEIFEALKERGFAQETHEEKKGWFKEINEYAKSVYEIYQNAKPRLEISKDLANYIASMPTGPAETSVLPEHGRFPLLLESMRLISFSVPNSDVYTLSGLGQAVQKACQTLAPAFETVINEDYMYSLLKVLDSGIEALSDQEREVLEALAFINDKGELLPAGEALVEVYHLWSEKVYRPVKTFNLETLDAELLIGIEKVWEKNKENPEIVPTAEEIVHFLLEKPLKEYKHLKEWYGRMINQAMGYQKKEELKKKWAEVKNLEELFKHFWEKGNQWYERLFDTVKESLYSLEAFNLISSEIDEKTGKVVYKFTEYGEKVLKDIKEKGVREIKSDAVKAISITKTQFGAPNYKWYEEAVNEHLVGGGYPTKSGKLYEELAYNIYRLPHLTRFELMVLHKIPEYGMFLDELFKEFDETLKEEVQYAVNKLEARYILDVLPNGGLALTEAGKLIKKALSGVPEGIANPINPVIVRILQAIKQVGNLYVKERKVRILPKNWEEAIKISGLDKETFEKEIAVARLAGYIGKTSLHESALEILEAVELMNK
;
A
#
# COMPACT_ATOMS: atom_id res chain seq x y z
N MET A 1 -2.02 -10.14 -18.31
CA MET A 1 -1.35 -11.11 -19.20
C MET A 1 -1.59 -12.48 -18.61
N ILE A 2 -2.07 -13.38 -19.44
CA ILE A 2 -2.42 -14.75 -19.14
C ILE A 2 -2.01 -15.62 -20.32
N ILE A 3 -1.13 -16.59 -20.06
CA ILE A 3 -0.68 -17.59 -21.03
C ILE A 3 -0.90 -18.97 -20.41
N ARG A 4 -1.90 -19.65 -20.96
CA ARG A 4 -2.19 -21.06 -20.72
C ARG A 4 -1.75 -21.90 -21.91
N LYS A 5 -1.95 -23.20 -21.83
CA LYS A 5 -1.68 -24.15 -22.93
C LYS A 5 -2.20 -23.67 -24.28
N GLU A 6 -3.48 -23.33 -24.39
CA GLU A 6 -4.12 -22.91 -25.63
C GLU A 6 -3.49 -21.63 -26.23
N HIS A 7 -3.14 -20.67 -25.37
CA HIS A 7 -2.44 -19.44 -25.75
C HIS A 7 -1.04 -19.73 -26.28
N ALA A 8 -0.28 -20.57 -25.56
CA ALA A 8 1.06 -20.95 -25.95
C ALA A 8 1.06 -21.72 -27.29
N LEU A 9 0.08 -22.60 -27.51
CA LEU A 9 -0.10 -23.30 -28.79
C LEU A 9 -0.50 -22.33 -29.92
N ALA A 10 -1.37 -21.36 -29.66
CA ALA A 10 -1.74 -20.32 -30.62
C ALA A 10 -0.54 -19.46 -31.01
N LEU A 11 0.31 -19.05 -30.06
CA LEU A 11 1.55 -18.33 -30.33
C LEU A 11 2.53 -19.14 -31.18
N LEU A 12 2.74 -20.42 -30.86
CA LEU A 12 3.59 -21.32 -31.64
C LEU A 12 3.05 -21.53 -33.07
N ASN A 13 1.74 -21.66 -33.22
CA ASN A 13 1.10 -21.74 -34.53
C ASN A 13 1.32 -20.46 -35.32
N ALA A 14 1.05 -19.29 -34.74
CA ALA A 14 1.26 -18.00 -35.39
C ALA A 14 2.71 -17.81 -35.85
N LYS A 15 3.68 -18.17 -35.01
CA LYS A 15 5.11 -18.18 -35.38
C LYS A 15 5.40 -19.12 -36.56
N SER A 16 4.88 -20.34 -36.52
CA SER A 16 5.08 -21.34 -37.59
C SER A 16 4.52 -20.88 -38.94
N GLN A 17 3.42 -20.12 -38.94
CA GLN A 17 2.89 -19.50 -40.16
C GLN A 17 3.74 -18.31 -40.61
N GLU A 18 4.15 -17.44 -39.67
CA GLU A 18 5.03 -16.29 -39.97
C GLU A 18 6.37 -16.74 -40.59
N GLU A 19 6.98 -17.82 -40.11
CA GLU A 19 8.21 -18.40 -40.67
C GLU A 19 8.03 -18.92 -42.12
N LYS A 20 6.79 -19.21 -42.53
CA LYS A 20 6.43 -19.57 -43.91
C LYS A 20 6.04 -18.35 -44.75
N GLY A 21 6.09 -17.14 -44.17
CA GLY A 21 5.65 -15.91 -44.81
C GLY A 21 4.13 -15.77 -44.92
N LEU A 22 3.38 -16.45 -44.04
CA LEU A 22 1.91 -16.47 -44.04
C LEU A 22 1.37 -15.86 -42.75
N ALA A 23 0.19 -15.25 -42.82
CA ALA A 23 -0.60 -14.91 -41.64
C ALA A 23 -1.27 -16.17 -41.07
N CYS A 24 -1.52 -16.18 -39.75
CA CYS A 24 -2.22 -17.27 -39.11
C CYS A 24 -3.73 -17.15 -39.36
N GLN A 25 -4.29 -18.05 -40.16
CA GLN A 25 -5.71 -18.05 -40.51
C GLN A 25 -6.50 -18.98 -39.60
N ILE A 26 -7.55 -18.45 -38.96
CA ILE A 26 -8.48 -19.21 -38.12
C ILE A 26 -9.75 -19.51 -38.91
N THR A 27 -9.94 -20.78 -39.26
CA THR A 27 -11.11 -21.24 -40.03
C THR A 27 -12.18 -21.90 -39.17
N VAL A 28 -11.86 -22.22 -37.91
CA VAL A 28 -12.77 -22.88 -36.96
C VAL A 28 -13.08 -21.89 -35.84
N LYS A 29 -14.32 -21.39 -35.81
CA LYS A 29 -14.75 -20.40 -34.80
C LYS A 29 -14.52 -20.84 -33.36
N ALA A 30 -14.62 -22.14 -33.07
CA ALA A 30 -14.38 -22.68 -31.73
C ALA A 30 -12.91 -22.57 -31.26
N GLU A 31 -11.97 -22.30 -32.16
CA GLU A 31 -10.54 -22.15 -31.87
C GLU A 31 -10.10 -20.67 -31.79
N GLU A 32 -11.04 -19.73 -31.96
CA GLU A 32 -10.76 -18.29 -32.06
C GLU A 32 -10.46 -17.62 -30.71
N GLU A 33 -11.08 -18.10 -29.63
CA GLU A 33 -11.02 -17.45 -28.31
C GLU A 33 -9.57 -17.19 -27.80
N PRO A 34 -8.60 -18.12 -27.88
CA PRO A 34 -7.22 -17.84 -27.47
C PRO A 34 -6.54 -16.76 -28.33
N TYR A 35 -6.95 -16.58 -29.59
CA TYR A 35 -6.38 -15.55 -30.47
C TYR A 35 -6.92 -14.17 -30.11
N ILE A 36 -8.22 -14.06 -29.80
CA ILE A 36 -8.84 -12.83 -29.27
C ILE A 36 -8.16 -12.44 -27.95
N GLU A 37 -7.97 -13.40 -27.03
CA GLU A 37 -7.30 -13.14 -25.75
C GLU A 37 -5.84 -12.69 -25.94
N LEU A 38 -5.12 -13.23 -26.92
CA LEU A 38 -3.77 -12.77 -27.28
C LEU A 38 -3.75 -11.40 -27.97
N GLU A 39 -4.77 -11.07 -28.77
CA GLU A 39 -4.95 -9.76 -29.38
C GLU A 39 -5.18 -8.68 -28.32
N LEU A 40 -6.07 -8.95 -27.35
CA LEU A 40 -6.32 -8.07 -26.21
C LEU A 40 -5.08 -7.87 -25.33
N GLN A 41 -4.17 -8.84 -25.29
CA GLN A 41 -2.89 -8.73 -24.61
C GLN A 41 -1.81 -8.00 -25.43
N ASN A 42 -2.10 -7.62 -26.67
CA ASN A 42 -1.14 -7.05 -27.63
C ASN A 42 0.05 -7.99 -27.91
N LEU A 43 -0.24 -9.29 -27.99
CA LEU A 43 0.70 -10.33 -28.40
C LEU A 43 0.41 -10.80 -29.84
N LEU A 44 -0.84 -10.71 -30.26
CA LEU A 44 -1.26 -10.82 -31.65
C LEU A 44 -1.95 -9.53 -32.09
N GLU A 45 -2.05 -9.34 -33.40
CA GLU A 45 -2.86 -8.30 -34.02
C GLU A 45 -3.57 -8.87 -35.26
N GLN A 46 -4.72 -8.32 -35.61
CA GLN A 46 -5.41 -8.69 -36.83
C GLN A 46 -4.58 -8.32 -38.06
N GLY A 47 -4.49 -9.25 -39.00
CA GLY A 47 -3.78 -9.11 -40.26
C GLY A 47 -4.60 -8.35 -41.31
N SER A 48 -4.51 -8.78 -42.56
CA SER A 48 -5.21 -8.11 -43.67
C SER A 48 -6.70 -8.45 -43.74
N SER A 49 -7.16 -9.41 -42.93
CA SER A 49 -8.57 -9.78 -42.82
C SER A 49 -8.93 -10.16 -41.37
N PRO A 50 -10.22 -10.12 -40.99
CA PRO A 50 -10.65 -10.41 -39.60
C PRO A 50 -10.37 -11.83 -39.09
N ILE A 51 -10.01 -12.76 -39.98
CA ILE A 51 -9.68 -14.16 -39.64
C ILE A 51 -8.17 -14.41 -39.60
N GLU A 52 -7.37 -13.39 -39.91
CA GLU A 52 -5.91 -13.46 -39.95
C GLU A 52 -5.33 -12.82 -38.69
N TYR A 53 -4.40 -13.50 -38.06
CA TYR A 53 -3.62 -12.99 -36.94
C TYR A 53 -2.12 -13.03 -37.25
N VAL A 54 -1.40 -12.01 -36.84
CA VAL A 54 0.06 -11.91 -36.93
C VAL A 54 0.66 -11.58 -35.56
N LEU A 55 1.91 -11.96 -35.34
CA LEU A 55 2.60 -11.66 -34.09
C LEU A 55 2.91 -10.16 -34.00
N THR A 56 2.65 -9.57 -32.84
CA THR A 56 3.18 -8.23 -32.52
C THR A 56 4.67 -8.33 -32.19
N TYR A 57 5.35 -7.21 -32.01
CA TYR A 57 6.74 -7.21 -31.52
C TYR A 57 6.88 -7.97 -30.19
N TRP A 58 5.97 -7.73 -29.24
CA TRP A 58 5.98 -8.39 -27.93
C TRP A 58 5.55 -9.84 -28.01
N GLY A 59 4.60 -10.18 -28.90
CA GLY A 59 4.25 -11.55 -29.23
C GLY A 59 5.44 -12.37 -29.70
N ARG A 60 6.23 -11.83 -30.65
CA ARG A 60 7.47 -12.46 -31.13
C ARG A 60 8.44 -12.75 -30.00
N ASN A 61 8.76 -11.73 -29.19
CA ASN A 61 9.69 -11.89 -28.07
C ASN A 61 9.23 -12.99 -27.10
N LEU A 62 7.94 -13.04 -26.78
CA LEU A 62 7.39 -14.04 -25.85
C LEU A 62 7.46 -15.46 -26.42
N VAL A 63 7.10 -15.66 -27.69
CA VAL A 63 7.13 -17.00 -28.32
C VAL A 63 8.56 -17.50 -28.51
N TYR A 64 9.52 -16.61 -28.83
CA TYR A 64 10.94 -17.00 -28.90
C TYR A 64 11.47 -17.41 -27.52
N LEU A 65 11.10 -16.66 -26.46
CA LEU A 65 11.44 -17.00 -25.09
C LEU A 65 10.86 -18.36 -24.68
N LEU A 66 9.59 -18.61 -24.99
CA LEU A 66 8.93 -19.90 -24.76
C LEU A 66 9.67 -21.05 -25.45
N GLU A 67 9.98 -20.92 -26.74
CA GLU A 67 10.71 -21.95 -27.50
C GLU A 67 12.11 -22.21 -26.93
N GLU A 68 12.83 -21.15 -26.54
CA GLU A 68 14.15 -21.28 -25.96
C GLU A 68 14.11 -22.05 -24.64
N MET A 69 13.15 -21.73 -23.76
CA MET A 69 12.97 -22.43 -22.49
C MET A 69 12.62 -23.91 -22.69
N VAL A 70 11.77 -24.23 -23.68
CA VAL A 70 11.47 -25.62 -24.07
C VAL A 70 12.71 -26.34 -24.59
N LYS A 71 13.49 -25.70 -25.49
CA LYS A 71 14.72 -26.27 -26.05
C LYS A 71 15.78 -26.55 -24.98
N LYS A 72 15.87 -25.69 -23.96
CA LYS A 72 16.77 -25.87 -22.81
C LYS A 72 16.24 -26.84 -21.75
N GLY A 73 15.03 -27.37 -21.92
CA GLY A 73 14.41 -28.30 -20.98
C GLY A 73 14.01 -27.67 -19.65
N LEU A 74 13.87 -26.34 -19.60
CA LEU A 74 13.42 -25.63 -18.39
C LEU A 74 11.93 -25.85 -18.13
N ILE A 75 11.16 -26.02 -19.20
CA ILE A 75 9.73 -26.33 -19.19
C ILE A 75 9.42 -27.36 -20.28
N LYS A 76 8.33 -28.12 -20.10
CA LYS A 76 7.84 -29.06 -21.12
C LYS A 76 7.22 -28.31 -22.30
N HIS A 77 7.08 -28.98 -23.44
CA HIS A 77 6.38 -28.39 -24.58
C HIS A 77 4.91 -28.11 -24.22
N PRO A 78 4.28 -27.01 -24.68
CA PRO A 78 2.91 -26.65 -24.29
C PRO A 78 1.85 -27.73 -24.52
N SER A 79 2.02 -28.59 -25.53
CA SER A 79 1.11 -29.72 -25.77
C SER A 79 1.00 -30.70 -24.59
N GLU A 80 2.01 -30.74 -23.72
CA GLU A 80 2.09 -31.61 -22.54
C GLU A 80 1.61 -30.93 -21.26
N TRP A 81 1.23 -29.65 -21.33
CA TRP A 81 0.71 -28.93 -20.17
C TRP A 81 -0.70 -29.39 -19.81
N ASP A 82 -1.01 -29.33 -18.51
CA ASP A 82 -2.40 -29.42 -18.04
C ASP A 82 -3.18 -28.20 -18.51
N ASP A 83 -4.48 -28.36 -18.81
CA ASP A 83 -5.30 -27.27 -19.34
C ASP A 83 -5.50 -26.13 -18.31
N LYS A 84 -5.37 -26.44 -17.00
CA LYS A 84 -5.40 -25.44 -15.92
C LYS A 84 -4.03 -24.84 -15.63
N PHE A 85 -2.96 -25.34 -16.24
CA PHE A 85 -1.61 -24.80 -16.01
C PHE A 85 -1.51 -23.38 -16.57
N ARG A 86 -1.20 -22.44 -15.67
CA ARG A 86 -0.99 -21.03 -15.97
C ARG A 86 0.51 -20.78 -16.01
N TRP A 87 1.10 -20.82 -17.21
CA TRP A 87 2.52 -20.51 -17.39
C TRP A 87 2.79 -19.06 -17.03
N ILE A 88 1.94 -18.15 -17.50
CA ILE A 88 1.89 -16.75 -17.10
C ILE A 88 0.47 -16.43 -16.65
N GLY A 89 0.34 -15.71 -15.54
CA GLY A 89 -0.89 -15.16 -15.01
C GLY A 89 -0.57 -13.93 -14.16
N SER A 90 -1.57 -13.16 -13.75
CA SER A 90 -1.37 -12.00 -12.87
C SER A 90 -0.69 -12.38 -11.55
N GLU A 91 -0.99 -13.55 -11.00
CA GLU A 91 -0.30 -14.12 -9.83
C GLU A 91 1.19 -14.35 -10.12
N VAL A 92 1.53 -14.86 -11.31
CA VAL A 92 2.92 -15.10 -11.73
C VAL A 92 3.67 -13.79 -11.90
N ILE A 93 3.04 -12.81 -12.56
CA ILE A 93 3.62 -11.46 -12.73
C ILE A 93 3.83 -10.79 -11.38
N ALA A 94 2.89 -10.91 -10.45
CA ALA A 94 3.02 -10.36 -9.10
C ALA A 94 4.15 -11.06 -8.30
N MET A 95 4.34 -12.37 -8.44
CA MET A 95 5.47 -13.09 -7.85
C MET A 95 6.81 -12.59 -8.41
N ILE A 96 6.92 -12.41 -9.72
CA ILE A 96 8.14 -11.90 -10.37
C ILE A 96 8.41 -10.45 -9.93
N GLU A 97 7.40 -9.57 -9.96
CA GLU A 97 7.55 -8.18 -9.53
C GLU A 97 8.01 -8.08 -8.08
N SER A 98 7.36 -8.83 -7.19
CA SER A 98 7.70 -8.82 -5.76
C SER A 98 9.14 -9.30 -5.54
N SER A 99 9.58 -10.28 -6.33
CA SER A 99 10.96 -10.76 -6.27
C SER A 99 11.94 -9.70 -6.78
N ILE A 100 11.64 -9.00 -7.89
CA ILE A 100 12.45 -7.87 -8.38
C ILE A 100 12.59 -6.78 -7.31
N LYS A 101 11.47 -6.39 -6.67
CA LYS A 101 11.45 -5.36 -5.61
C LYS A 101 12.20 -5.77 -4.34
N SER A 102 12.40 -7.07 -4.12
CA SER A 102 13.16 -7.64 -2.99
C SER A 102 14.53 -8.17 -3.40
N GLY A 103 15.17 -7.55 -4.40
CA GLY A 103 16.55 -7.86 -4.78
C GLY A 103 16.73 -9.16 -5.57
N GLY A 104 15.65 -9.66 -6.19
CA GLY A 104 15.62 -10.91 -6.96
C GLY A 104 15.25 -12.14 -6.14
N LEU A 105 15.11 -12.02 -4.82
CA LEU A 105 14.94 -13.15 -3.91
C LEU A 105 13.54 -13.77 -3.99
N THR A 106 13.46 -15.08 -3.80
CA THR A 106 12.20 -15.85 -3.75
C THR A 106 12.12 -16.72 -2.50
N ARG A 107 11.00 -16.64 -1.77
CA ARG A 107 10.67 -17.55 -0.66
C ARG A 107 10.31 -18.94 -1.19
N GLU A 108 10.43 -19.98 -0.37
CA GLU A 108 10.21 -21.39 -0.75
C GLU A 108 8.96 -21.63 -1.62
N GLU A 109 7.78 -21.21 -1.15
CA GLU A 109 6.50 -21.43 -1.86
C GLU A 109 6.48 -20.74 -3.23
N ILE A 110 7.02 -19.52 -3.31
CA ILE A 110 7.10 -18.72 -4.54
C ILE A 110 8.16 -19.29 -5.48
N PHE A 111 9.28 -19.74 -4.92
CA PHE A 111 10.37 -20.35 -5.66
C PHE A 111 9.89 -21.61 -6.36
N GLU A 112 9.21 -22.52 -5.67
CA GLU A 112 8.69 -23.75 -6.28
C GLU A 112 7.67 -23.44 -7.39
N ALA A 113 6.75 -22.49 -7.15
CA ALA A 113 5.79 -22.05 -8.16
C ALA A 113 6.46 -21.43 -9.40
N LEU A 114 7.48 -20.58 -9.23
CA LEU A 114 8.22 -19.97 -10.34
C LEU A 114 9.16 -20.97 -11.02
N LYS A 115 9.77 -21.89 -10.29
CA LYS A 115 10.67 -22.94 -10.81
C LYS A 115 9.93 -23.91 -11.71
N GLU A 116 8.70 -24.31 -11.35
CA GLU A 116 7.82 -25.12 -12.20
C GLU A 116 7.58 -24.46 -13.57
N ARG A 117 7.59 -23.13 -13.63
CA ARG A 117 7.40 -22.31 -14.84
C ARG A 117 8.71 -21.93 -15.53
N GLY A 118 9.86 -22.40 -15.01
CA GLY A 118 11.19 -22.11 -15.53
C GLY A 118 11.70 -20.70 -15.21
N PHE A 119 11.15 -20.02 -14.21
CA PHE A 119 11.44 -18.62 -13.87
C PHE A 119 12.32 -18.41 -12.63
N ALA A 120 12.70 -19.47 -11.93
CA ALA A 120 13.55 -19.38 -10.74
C ALA A 120 14.71 -20.39 -10.77
N GLN A 121 15.77 -20.06 -10.05
CA GLN A 121 16.99 -20.85 -9.95
C GLN A 121 17.64 -20.76 -8.55
N GLU A 122 18.47 -21.74 -8.22
CA GLU A 122 19.35 -21.69 -7.04
C GLU A 122 20.73 -21.19 -7.47
N THR A 123 21.20 -20.14 -6.80
CA THR A 123 22.49 -19.50 -7.07
C THR A 123 23.35 -19.52 -5.82
N HIS A 124 24.66 -19.67 -5.99
CA HIS A 124 25.63 -19.63 -4.90
C HIS A 124 26.56 -18.42 -5.06
N GLU A 125 26.55 -17.52 -4.08
CA GLU A 125 27.53 -16.41 -3.97
C GLU A 125 28.45 -16.64 -2.78
N GLU A 126 29.76 -16.42 -2.93
CA GLU A 126 30.76 -16.65 -1.86
C GLU A 126 30.44 -15.95 -0.53
N LYS A 127 29.76 -14.78 -0.58
CA LYS A 127 29.42 -13.99 0.61
C LYS A 127 28.03 -14.28 1.18
N LYS A 128 27.11 -14.84 0.39
CA LYS A 128 25.71 -15.06 0.77
C LYS A 128 25.33 -16.54 0.88
N GLY A 129 26.18 -17.46 0.40
CA GLY A 129 25.88 -18.88 0.30
C GLY A 129 24.88 -19.16 -0.81
N TRP A 130 24.12 -20.25 -0.65
CA TRP A 130 23.05 -20.62 -1.58
C TRP A 130 21.79 -19.79 -1.29
N PHE A 131 21.21 -19.19 -2.33
CA PHE A 131 19.94 -18.50 -2.25
C PHE A 131 19.08 -18.79 -3.48
N LYS A 132 17.78 -18.59 -3.31
CA LYS A 132 16.75 -18.83 -4.31
C LYS A 132 16.36 -17.49 -4.93
N GLU A 133 16.49 -17.38 -6.24
CA GLU A 133 16.23 -16.14 -6.97
C GLU A 133 15.46 -16.38 -8.27
N ILE A 134 14.87 -15.31 -8.80
CA ILE A 134 14.36 -15.30 -10.17
C ILE A 134 15.49 -15.26 -11.19
N ASN A 135 15.30 -15.91 -12.33
CA ASN A 135 16.28 -15.92 -13.43
C ASN A 135 15.99 -14.81 -14.47
N GLU A 136 16.83 -14.72 -15.51
CA GLU A 136 16.66 -13.73 -16.58
C GLU A 136 15.37 -13.91 -17.39
N TYR A 137 14.85 -15.14 -17.54
CA TYR A 137 13.57 -15.37 -18.24
C TYR A 137 12.41 -14.71 -17.52
N ALA A 138 12.40 -14.76 -16.18
CA ALA A 138 11.41 -14.06 -15.37
C ALA A 138 11.45 -12.55 -15.61
N LYS A 139 12.66 -11.97 -15.62
CA LYS A 139 12.87 -10.54 -15.87
C LYS A 139 12.43 -10.15 -17.28
N SER A 140 12.74 -10.95 -18.29
CA SER A 140 12.29 -10.73 -19.67
C SER A 140 10.77 -10.83 -19.81
N VAL A 141 10.11 -11.80 -19.17
CA VAL A 141 8.64 -11.89 -19.16
C VAL A 141 8.03 -10.65 -18.50
N TYR A 142 8.60 -10.18 -17.39
CA TYR A 142 8.16 -8.96 -16.73
C TYR A 142 8.39 -7.71 -17.60
N GLU A 143 9.49 -7.62 -18.35
CA GLU A 143 9.74 -6.56 -19.31
C GLU A 143 8.71 -6.56 -20.45
N ILE A 144 8.42 -7.74 -21.04
CA ILE A 144 7.36 -7.89 -22.06
C ILE A 144 6.04 -7.42 -21.46
N TYR A 145 5.71 -7.85 -20.24
CA TYR A 145 4.51 -7.41 -19.55
C TYR A 145 4.46 -5.88 -19.36
N GLN A 146 5.53 -5.24 -18.92
CA GLN A 146 5.54 -3.78 -18.71
C GLN A 146 5.31 -2.99 -20.00
N ASN A 147 5.78 -3.51 -21.13
CA ASN A 147 5.78 -2.80 -22.40
C ASN A 147 4.64 -3.18 -23.36
N ALA A 148 4.08 -4.39 -23.26
CA ALA A 148 2.92 -4.80 -24.05
C ALA A 148 1.65 -4.10 -23.54
N LYS A 149 1.33 -2.91 -24.08
CA LYS A 149 0.11 -2.18 -23.74
C LYS A 149 -1.11 -3.03 -24.17
N PRO A 150 -1.97 -3.51 -23.24
CA PRO A 150 -3.13 -4.31 -23.62
C PRO A 150 -4.10 -3.46 -24.43
N ARG A 151 -4.89 -4.06 -25.30
CA ARG A 151 -6.02 -3.41 -25.96
C ARG A 151 -7.23 -3.43 -25.03
N LEU A 152 -8.15 -2.49 -25.21
CA LEU A 152 -9.42 -2.47 -24.49
C LEU A 152 -10.57 -2.59 -25.46
N GLU A 153 -11.36 -3.64 -25.29
CA GLU A 153 -12.60 -3.85 -26.01
C GLU A 153 -13.60 -4.56 -25.10
N ILE A 154 -14.67 -3.86 -24.75
CA ILE A 154 -15.72 -4.36 -23.86
C ILE A 154 -17.00 -4.49 -24.67
N SER A 155 -17.43 -5.74 -24.85
CA SER A 155 -18.73 -6.04 -25.42
C SER A 155 -19.86 -5.74 -24.41
N LYS A 156 -21.08 -5.63 -24.89
CA LYS A 156 -22.28 -5.44 -24.08
C LYS A 156 -22.44 -6.52 -23.00
N ASP A 157 -22.24 -7.78 -23.37
CA ASP A 157 -22.33 -8.90 -22.42
C ASP A 157 -21.21 -8.85 -21.38
N LEU A 158 -20.00 -8.50 -21.79
CA LEU A 158 -18.88 -8.34 -20.87
C LEU A 158 -19.10 -7.14 -19.94
N ALA A 159 -19.66 -6.03 -20.42
CA ALA A 159 -20.00 -4.88 -19.60
C ALA A 159 -21.05 -5.22 -18.54
N ASN A 160 -22.07 -6.01 -18.88
CA ASN A 160 -23.06 -6.50 -17.92
C ASN A 160 -22.41 -7.38 -16.85
N TYR A 161 -21.50 -8.27 -17.26
CA TYR A 161 -20.73 -9.09 -16.33
C TYR A 161 -19.90 -8.23 -15.37
N ILE A 162 -19.10 -7.31 -15.91
CA ILE A 162 -18.24 -6.40 -15.13
C ILE A 162 -19.08 -5.55 -14.17
N ALA A 163 -20.23 -5.02 -14.61
CA ALA A 163 -21.10 -4.19 -13.77
C ALA A 163 -21.68 -4.97 -12.58
N SER A 164 -21.89 -6.28 -12.73
CA SER A 164 -22.51 -7.15 -11.72
C SER A 164 -21.52 -7.74 -10.70
N MET A 165 -20.24 -7.83 -11.05
CA MET A 165 -19.25 -8.49 -10.19
C MET A 165 -18.77 -7.58 -9.05
N PRO A 166 -18.41 -8.14 -7.88
CA PRO A 166 -17.73 -7.38 -6.85
C PRO A 166 -16.38 -6.82 -7.31
N THR A 167 -16.02 -5.62 -6.83
CA THR A 167 -14.70 -5.02 -7.11
C THR A 167 -13.54 -5.83 -6.53
N GLY A 168 -13.82 -6.61 -5.48
CA GLY A 168 -12.81 -7.19 -4.63
C GLY A 168 -12.15 -6.16 -3.69
N PRO A 169 -11.24 -6.62 -2.81
CA PRO A 169 -10.74 -7.99 -2.76
C PRO A 169 -11.80 -8.98 -2.27
N ALA A 170 -11.87 -10.15 -2.91
CA ALA A 170 -12.82 -11.21 -2.61
C ALA A 170 -12.26 -12.57 -3.00
N GLU A 171 -12.74 -13.64 -2.38
CA GLU A 171 -12.38 -14.99 -2.81
C GLU A 171 -12.75 -15.22 -4.28
N THR A 172 -11.90 -15.91 -5.03
CA THR A 172 -12.11 -16.23 -6.45
C THR A 172 -13.38 -17.04 -6.68
N SER A 173 -13.83 -17.81 -5.67
CA SER A 173 -15.10 -18.54 -5.65
C SER A 173 -16.34 -17.64 -5.80
N VAL A 174 -16.22 -16.34 -5.54
CA VAL A 174 -17.32 -15.35 -5.62
C VAL A 174 -17.49 -14.81 -7.04
N LEU A 175 -16.53 -15.03 -7.95
CA LEU A 175 -16.67 -14.59 -9.33
C LEU A 175 -17.90 -15.25 -9.98
N PRO A 176 -18.75 -14.48 -10.68
CA PRO A 176 -19.88 -15.08 -11.38
C PRO A 176 -19.37 -16.07 -12.43
N GLU A 177 -20.01 -17.24 -12.51
CA GLU A 177 -19.68 -18.25 -13.53
C GLU A 177 -20.02 -17.71 -14.92
N HIS A 178 -19.00 -17.47 -15.74
CA HIS A 178 -19.21 -17.00 -17.11
C HIS A 178 -18.08 -17.35 -18.07
N GLY A 179 -17.90 -18.64 -18.35
CA GLY A 179 -16.99 -19.14 -19.38
C GLY A 179 -15.59 -18.52 -19.31
N ARG A 180 -15.20 -17.80 -20.37
CA ARG A 180 -13.86 -17.20 -20.54
C ARG A 180 -13.76 -15.74 -20.09
N PHE A 181 -14.82 -15.14 -19.56
CA PHE A 181 -14.80 -13.71 -19.20
C PHE A 181 -13.68 -13.34 -18.21
N PRO A 182 -13.37 -14.13 -17.17
CA PRO A 182 -12.21 -13.86 -16.32
C PRO A 182 -10.88 -13.81 -17.09
N LEU A 183 -10.73 -14.60 -18.17
CA LEU A 183 -9.55 -14.58 -19.03
C LEU A 183 -9.48 -13.32 -19.89
N LEU A 184 -10.61 -12.87 -20.42
CA LEU A 184 -10.70 -11.59 -21.15
C LEU A 184 -10.32 -10.42 -20.23
N LEU A 185 -10.87 -10.38 -19.01
CA LEU A 185 -10.51 -9.36 -18.01
C LEU A 185 -9.02 -9.38 -17.69
N GLU A 186 -8.43 -10.56 -17.51
CA GLU A 186 -7.01 -10.70 -17.18
C GLU A 186 -6.08 -10.38 -18.36
N SER A 187 -6.55 -10.66 -19.58
CA SER A 187 -5.91 -10.28 -20.85
C SER A 187 -5.80 -8.76 -20.98
N MET A 188 -6.90 -8.06 -20.68
CA MET A 188 -6.99 -6.60 -20.65
C MET A 188 -6.40 -5.96 -19.38
N ARG A 189 -5.93 -6.77 -18.41
CA ARG A 189 -5.39 -6.33 -17.10
C ARG A 189 -6.42 -5.63 -16.20
N LEU A 190 -7.69 -5.97 -16.33
CA LEU A 190 -8.79 -5.44 -15.52
C LEU A 190 -8.95 -6.18 -14.19
N ILE A 191 -8.47 -7.42 -14.10
CA ILE A 191 -8.53 -8.25 -12.89
C ILE A 191 -7.13 -8.78 -12.55
N SER A 192 -6.85 -9.00 -11.28
CA SER A 192 -5.63 -9.60 -10.77
C SER A 192 -5.92 -10.61 -9.67
N PHE A 193 -5.10 -11.65 -9.58
CA PHE A 193 -5.25 -12.77 -8.65
C PHE A 193 -4.08 -12.86 -7.66
N SER A 194 -4.38 -13.31 -6.45
CA SER A 194 -3.44 -13.39 -5.34
C SER A 194 -2.32 -14.40 -5.57
N VAL A 195 -1.15 -14.09 -5.01
CA VAL A 195 -0.03 -15.04 -4.98
C VAL A 195 -0.19 -16.08 -3.87
N PRO A 196 0.30 -17.32 -4.04
CA PRO A 196 0.70 -17.93 -5.32
C PRO A 196 -0.47 -18.62 -6.05
N ASN A 197 -1.60 -18.86 -5.39
CA ASN A 197 -2.62 -19.81 -5.85
C ASN A 197 -3.88 -19.19 -6.47
N SER A 198 -3.95 -17.87 -6.57
CA SER A 198 -5.14 -17.16 -7.09
C SER A 198 -6.41 -17.35 -6.23
N ASP A 199 -6.25 -17.47 -4.91
CA ASP A 199 -7.35 -17.67 -3.96
C ASP A 199 -8.27 -16.43 -3.84
N VAL A 200 -7.70 -15.24 -4.02
CA VAL A 200 -8.39 -13.94 -3.94
C VAL A 200 -8.21 -13.22 -5.27
N TYR A 201 -9.26 -12.54 -5.72
CA TYR A 201 -9.19 -11.64 -6.85
C TYR A 201 -9.48 -10.20 -6.44
N THR A 202 -9.03 -9.27 -7.26
CA THR A 202 -9.48 -7.87 -7.21
C THR A 202 -9.46 -7.26 -8.62
N LEU A 203 -10.38 -6.34 -8.87
CA LEU A 203 -10.28 -5.46 -10.03
C LEU A 203 -9.11 -4.50 -9.84
N SER A 204 -8.24 -4.41 -10.86
CA SER A 204 -7.16 -3.43 -10.90
C SER A 204 -7.75 -2.01 -10.92
N GLY A 205 -6.93 -0.98 -10.71
CA GLY A 205 -7.39 0.40 -10.85
C GLY A 205 -8.09 0.65 -12.19
N LEU A 206 -7.54 0.08 -13.27
CA LEU A 206 -8.16 0.12 -14.60
C LEU A 206 -9.49 -0.65 -14.63
N GLY A 207 -9.54 -1.84 -14.05
CA GLY A 207 -10.77 -2.63 -13.94
C GLY A 207 -11.88 -1.93 -13.15
N GLN A 208 -11.55 -1.23 -12.07
CA GLN A 208 -12.51 -0.44 -11.29
C GLN A 208 -13.04 0.75 -12.08
N ALA A 209 -12.18 1.44 -12.83
CA ALA A 209 -12.60 2.53 -13.71
C ALA A 209 -13.51 2.03 -14.84
N VAL A 210 -13.15 0.91 -15.49
CA VAL A 210 -14.00 0.25 -16.51
C VAL A 210 -15.32 -0.19 -15.91
N GLN A 211 -15.32 -0.78 -14.72
CA GLN A 211 -16.54 -1.16 -14.04
C GLN A 211 -17.43 0.05 -13.77
N LYS A 212 -16.85 1.16 -13.30
CA LYS A 212 -17.59 2.39 -13.05
C LYS A 212 -18.26 2.91 -14.32
N ALA A 213 -17.55 2.89 -15.45
CA ALA A 213 -18.11 3.25 -16.75
C ALA A 213 -19.26 2.30 -17.15
N CYS A 214 -19.07 0.98 -17.01
CA CYS A 214 -20.08 -0.03 -17.31
C CYS A 214 -21.35 0.10 -16.47
N GLN A 215 -21.24 0.57 -15.22
CA GLN A 215 -22.38 0.78 -14.32
C GLN A 215 -23.23 2.01 -14.68
N THR A 216 -22.71 2.93 -15.49
CA THR A 216 -23.36 4.21 -15.80
C THR A 216 -23.67 4.43 -17.27
N LEU A 217 -23.09 3.63 -18.17
CA LEU A 217 -23.33 3.74 -19.61
C LEU A 217 -24.70 3.20 -20.03
N ALA A 218 -25.15 3.58 -21.22
CA ALA A 218 -26.29 2.97 -21.89
C ALA A 218 -25.81 1.87 -22.86
N PRO A 219 -26.26 0.60 -22.74
CA PRO A 219 -25.75 -0.50 -23.56
C PRO A 219 -26.43 -0.57 -24.94
N ALA A 220 -26.22 0.48 -25.75
CA ALA A 220 -26.86 0.69 -27.05
C ALA A 220 -26.25 -0.13 -28.21
N PHE A 221 -24.96 -0.49 -28.11
CA PHE A 221 -24.21 -1.21 -29.15
C PHE A 221 -23.63 -2.54 -28.62
N GLU A 222 -23.21 -3.40 -29.54
CA GLU A 222 -22.50 -4.66 -29.19
C GLU A 222 -21.15 -4.39 -28.53
N THR A 223 -20.42 -3.37 -28.97
CA THR A 223 -19.20 -2.88 -28.32
C THR A 223 -19.53 -1.56 -27.63
N VAL A 224 -19.30 -1.50 -26.31
CA VAL A 224 -19.67 -0.34 -25.49
C VAL A 224 -18.46 0.47 -25.01
N ILE A 225 -17.27 -0.14 -24.96
CA ILE A 225 -16.01 0.57 -24.69
C ILE A 225 -14.95 0.00 -25.63
N ASN A 226 -14.25 0.87 -26.35
CA ASN A 226 -13.03 0.52 -27.08
C ASN A 226 -12.10 1.75 -27.17
N GLU A 227 -10.94 1.56 -27.80
CA GLU A 227 -9.93 2.62 -27.97
C GLU A 227 -10.44 3.81 -28.79
N ASP A 228 -11.16 3.57 -29.87
CA ASP A 228 -11.70 4.62 -30.74
C ASP A 228 -12.69 5.52 -30.00
N TYR A 229 -13.52 4.96 -29.12
CA TYR A 229 -14.46 5.72 -28.31
C TYR A 229 -13.73 6.60 -27.30
N MET A 230 -12.65 6.09 -26.69
CA MET A 230 -11.80 6.89 -25.79
C MET A 230 -11.15 8.05 -26.54
N TYR A 231 -10.57 7.81 -27.72
CA TYR A 231 -9.97 8.87 -28.53
C TYR A 231 -11.00 9.90 -29.01
N SER A 232 -12.21 9.44 -29.37
CA SER A 232 -13.31 10.34 -29.72
C SER A 232 -13.70 11.23 -28.55
N LEU A 233 -13.80 10.68 -27.34
CA LEU A 233 -14.12 11.45 -26.14
C LEU A 233 -13.07 12.54 -25.84
N LEU A 234 -11.78 12.25 -26.07
CA LEU A 234 -10.71 13.25 -25.90
C LEU A 234 -10.82 14.41 -26.88
N LYS A 235 -11.22 14.15 -28.14
CA LYS A 235 -11.46 15.24 -29.11
C LYS A 235 -12.48 16.24 -28.58
N VAL A 236 -13.52 15.75 -27.88
CA VAL A 236 -14.54 16.61 -27.25
C VAL A 236 -13.91 17.48 -26.16
N LEU A 237 -13.05 16.92 -25.33
CA LEU A 237 -12.40 17.65 -24.24
C LEU A 237 -11.40 18.69 -24.74
N ASP A 238 -10.67 18.37 -25.80
CA ASP A 238 -9.63 19.26 -26.34
C ASP A 238 -10.19 20.36 -27.24
N SER A 239 -11.19 20.04 -28.06
CA SER A 239 -11.63 20.88 -29.18
C SER A 239 -13.14 21.10 -29.26
N GLY A 240 -13.92 20.60 -28.31
CA GLY A 240 -15.38 20.71 -28.30
C GLY A 240 -16.08 19.67 -29.17
N ILE A 241 -17.42 19.64 -29.07
CA ILE A 241 -18.26 18.67 -29.78
C ILE A 241 -18.15 18.80 -31.31
N GLU A 242 -17.82 19.97 -31.82
CA GLU A 242 -17.67 20.25 -33.25
C GLU A 242 -16.48 19.53 -33.88
N ALA A 243 -15.55 19.01 -33.07
CA ALA A 243 -14.41 18.22 -33.54
C ALA A 243 -14.75 16.76 -33.86
N LEU A 244 -15.95 16.30 -33.49
CA LEU A 244 -16.44 14.96 -33.79
C LEU A 244 -17.05 14.88 -35.19
N SER A 245 -16.90 13.72 -35.83
CA SER A 245 -17.78 13.31 -36.92
C SER A 245 -19.19 12.98 -36.41
N ASP A 246 -20.19 13.04 -37.28
CA ASP A 246 -21.58 12.68 -36.94
C ASP A 246 -21.69 11.27 -36.33
N GLN A 247 -20.88 10.31 -36.83
CA GLN A 247 -20.84 8.95 -36.32
C GLN A 247 -20.23 8.87 -34.92
N GLU A 248 -19.10 9.54 -34.67
CA GLU A 248 -18.49 9.58 -33.33
C GLU A 248 -19.44 10.22 -32.32
N ARG A 249 -20.11 11.30 -32.73
CA ARG A 249 -21.12 11.97 -31.90
C ARG A 249 -22.29 11.05 -31.56
N GLU A 250 -22.87 10.39 -32.56
CA GLU A 250 -23.98 9.45 -32.36
C GLU A 250 -23.60 8.35 -31.37
N VAL A 251 -22.40 7.78 -31.50
CA VAL A 251 -21.92 6.72 -30.62
C VAL A 251 -21.75 7.21 -29.19
N LEU A 252 -21.07 8.35 -28.99
CA LEU A 252 -20.81 8.88 -27.64
C LEU A 252 -22.10 9.32 -26.93
N GLU A 253 -23.06 9.91 -27.65
CA GLU A 253 -24.38 10.27 -27.10
C GLU A 253 -25.21 9.02 -26.78
N ALA A 254 -25.26 8.02 -27.67
CA ALA A 254 -26.05 6.81 -27.49
C ALA A 254 -25.54 5.91 -26.35
N LEU A 255 -24.24 5.92 -26.08
CA LEU A 255 -23.63 5.25 -24.93
C LEU A 255 -23.70 6.06 -23.63
N ALA A 256 -24.27 7.28 -23.68
CA ALA A 256 -24.37 8.23 -22.59
C ALA A 256 -23.00 8.65 -22.02
N PHE A 257 -21.99 8.79 -22.86
CA PHE A 257 -20.70 9.39 -22.48
C PHE A 257 -20.75 10.92 -22.46
N ILE A 258 -21.49 11.52 -23.41
CA ILE A 258 -21.71 12.95 -23.50
C ILE A 258 -23.20 13.27 -23.71
N ASN A 259 -23.59 14.51 -23.42
CA ASN A 259 -24.90 15.03 -23.80
C ASN A 259 -24.87 15.73 -25.19
N ASP A 260 -26.01 16.29 -25.59
CA ASP A 260 -26.22 16.99 -26.87
C ASP A 260 -25.36 18.25 -27.05
N LYS A 261 -24.73 18.73 -25.97
CA LYS A 261 -23.80 19.87 -25.94
C LYS A 261 -22.34 19.46 -25.84
N GLY A 262 -22.04 18.17 -25.73
CA GLY A 262 -20.69 17.65 -25.54
C GLY A 262 -20.17 17.71 -24.10
N GLU A 263 -21.04 17.96 -23.12
CA GLU A 263 -20.67 17.89 -21.71
C GLU A 263 -20.59 16.41 -21.28
N LEU A 264 -19.56 16.06 -20.50
CA LEU A 264 -19.39 14.71 -19.98
C LEU A 264 -20.56 14.32 -19.07
N LEU A 265 -21.04 13.10 -19.26
CA LEU A 265 -21.94 12.41 -18.34
C LEU A 265 -21.12 11.47 -17.43
N PRO A 266 -21.70 10.88 -16.36
CA PRO A 266 -20.94 10.04 -15.42
C PRO A 266 -20.18 8.88 -16.08
N ALA A 267 -20.70 8.29 -17.16
CA ALA A 267 -19.99 7.27 -17.91
C ALA A 267 -18.80 7.85 -18.69
N GLY A 268 -18.93 9.06 -19.22
CA GLY A 268 -17.85 9.78 -19.90
C GLY A 268 -16.73 10.16 -18.92
N GLU A 269 -17.07 10.68 -17.74
CA GLU A 269 -16.11 10.94 -16.67
C GLU A 269 -15.32 9.69 -16.28
N ALA A 270 -16.02 8.56 -16.11
CA ALA A 270 -15.38 7.28 -15.82
C ALA A 270 -14.50 6.80 -16.99
N LEU A 271 -14.93 7.00 -18.25
CA LEU A 271 -14.15 6.62 -19.43
C LEU A 271 -12.87 7.46 -19.61
N VAL A 272 -12.88 8.73 -19.17
CA VAL A 272 -11.66 9.56 -19.11
C VAL A 272 -10.65 8.97 -18.12
N GLU A 273 -11.11 8.54 -16.94
CA GLU A 273 -10.23 7.86 -15.97
C GLU A 273 -9.68 6.54 -16.54
N VAL A 274 -10.50 5.78 -17.28
CA VAL A 274 -10.05 4.58 -18.02
C VAL A 274 -8.90 4.96 -18.97
N TYR A 275 -9.05 6.04 -19.74
CA TYR A 275 -8.00 6.50 -20.65
C TYR A 275 -6.70 6.88 -19.93
N HIS A 276 -6.76 7.63 -18.82
CA HIS A 276 -5.56 8.00 -18.06
C HIS A 276 -4.82 6.78 -17.51
N LEU A 277 -5.55 5.81 -16.95
CA LEU A 277 -4.95 4.59 -16.41
C LEU A 277 -4.39 3.69 -17.53
N TRP A 278 -5.11 3.54 -18.62
CA TRP A 278 -4.73 2.67 -19.73
C TRP A 278 -3.60 3.25 -20.59
N SER A 279 -3.69 4.53 -20.96
CA SER A 279 -2.79 5.19 -21.90
C SER A 279 -1.58 5.81 -21.22
N GLU A 280 -1.80 6.58 -20.14
CA GLU A 280 -0.75 7.35 -19.47
C GLU A 280 -0.08 6.57 -18.32
N LYS A 281 -0.63 5.41 -17.94
CA LYS A 281 -0.14 4.53 -16.87
C LYS A 281 0.03 5.26 -15.53
N VAL A 282 -0.90 6.18 -15.21
CA VAL A 282 -0.87 6.98 -13.99
C VAL A 282 -1.36 6.16 -12.80
N TYR A 283 -0.50 5.29 -12.26
CA TYR A 283 -0.78 4.49 -11.06
C TYR A 283 -0.19 5.14 -9.80
N ARG A 284 -0.79 4.85 -8.64
CA ARG A 284 -0.29 5.35 -7.35
C ARG A 284 0.49 4.24 -6.62
N PRO A 285 1.55 4.58 -5.87
CA PRO A 285 2.20 3.61 -5.00
C PRO A 285 1.23 3.15 -3.92
N VAL A 286 1.42 1.93 -3.42
CA VAL A 286 0.58 1.40 -2.34
C VAL A 286 0.86 2.20 -1.08
N LYS A 287 -0.17 2.82 -0.52
CA LYS A 287 -0.11 3.43 0.80
C LYS A 287 -1.07 2.73 1.73
N THR A 288 -0.73 2.73 3.00
CA THR A 288 -1.51 2.04 4.03
C THR A 288 -1.62 2.89 5.30
N PHE A 289 -2.35 2.37 6.27
CA PHE A 289 -2.68 3.05 7.52
C PHE A 289 -2.61 2.06 8.67
N ASN A 290 -2.26 2.55 9.86
CA ASN A 290 -2.28 1.74 11.07
C ASN A 290 -2.89 2.54 12.22
N LEU A 291 -3.74 1.87 13.00
CA LEU A 291 -4.32 2.39 14.24
C LEU A 291 -4.23 1.30 15.31
N GLU A 292 -3.51 1.53 16.39
CA GLU A 292 -3.51 0.61 17.53
C GLU A 292 -4.68 0.86 18.47
N THR A 293 -4.99 -0.12 19.31
CA THR A 293 -6.08 -0.02 20.28
C THR A 293 -5.87 1.11 21.29
N LEU A 294 -4.61 1.38 21.69
CA LEU A 294 -4.30 2.52 22.56
C LEU A 294 -4.59 3.85 21.85
N ASP A 295 -4.19 3.99 20.58
CA ASP A 295 -4.44 5.19 19.78
C ASP A 295 -5.95 5.52 19.74
N ALA A 296 -6.79 4.50 19.53
CA ALA A 296 -8.24 4.65 19.54
C ALA A 296 -8.81 5.10 20.91
N GLU A 297 -8.30 4.55 22.02
CA GLU A 297 -8.70 4.99 23.37
C GLU A 297 -8.23 6.42 23.68
N LEU A 298 -7.06 6.83 23.17
CA LEU A 298 -6.59 8.21 23.32
C LEU A 298 -7.48 9.19 22.56
N LEU A 299 -7.94 8.87 21.35
CA LEU A 299 -8.92 9.69 20.63
C LEU A 299 -10.21 9.85 21.45
N ILE A 300 -10.73 8.76 22.05
CA ILE A 300 -11.90 8.86 22.94
C ILE A 300 -11.59 9.73 24.17
N GLY A 301 -10.40 9.60 24.75
CA GLY A 301 -9.94 10.39 25.89
C GLY A 301 -9.89 11.89 25.59
N ILE A 302 -9.30 12.28 24.46
CA ILE A 302 -9.23 13.67 24.01
C ILE A 302 -10.63 14.27 23.89
N GLU A 303 -11.57 13.55 23.27
CA GLU A 303 -12.96 14.03 23.15
C GLU A 303 -13.61 14.24 24.52
N LYS A 304 -13.50 13.26 25.42
CA LYS A 304 -14.11 13.36 26.75
C LYS A 304 -13.52 14.48 27.59
N VAL A 305 -12.22 14.73 27.48
CA VAL A 305 -11.60 15.88 28.14
C VAL A 305 -12.14 17.19 27.55
N TRP A 306 -12.31 17.29 26.23
CA TRP A 306 -12.99 18.44 25.61
C TRP A 306 -14.47 18.56 26.00
N GLU A 307 -15.17 17.46 26.27
CA GLU A 307 -16.52 17.51 26.83
C GLU A 307 -16.52 18.08 28.25
N LYS A 308 -15.59 17.64 29.12
CA LYS A 308 -15.39 18.21 30.47
C LYS A 308 -15.00 19.70 30.41
N ASN A 309 -14.25 20.12 29.39
CA ASN A 309 -13.89 21.53 29.18
C ASN A 309 -15.12 22.46 29.05
N LYS A 310 -16.23 21.96 28.51
CA LYS A 310 -17.48 22.72 28.37
C LYS A 310 -18.08 23.10 29.74
N GLU A 311 -17.83 22.30 30.76
CA GLU A 311 -18.28 22.54 32.13
C GLU A 311 -17.20 23.29 32.94
N ASN A 312 -15.93 22.99 32.71
CA ASN A 312 -14.79 23.65 33.35
C ASN A 312 -13.70 24.01 32.33
N PRO A 313 -13.61 25.29 31.90
CA PRO A 313 -12.67 25.74 30.87
C PRO A 313 -11.18 25.50 31.15
N GLU A 314 -10.80 25.22 32.40
CA GLU A 314 -9.41 24.93 32.80
C GLU A 314 -8.99 23.47 32.48
N ILE A 315 -9.96 22.57 32.30
CA ILE A 315 -9.71 21.16 31.98
C ILE A 315 -9.52 21.06 30.47
N VAL A 316 -8.27 20.92 30.03
CA VAL A 316 -7.90 20.84 28.61
C VAL A 316 -7.10 19.56 28.34
N PRO A 317 -7.16 18.98 27.12
CA PRO A 317 -6.51 17.72 26.80
C PRO A 317 -5.01 17.91 26.63
N THR A 318 -4.32 17.97 27.77
CA THR A 318 -2.88 17.81 27.91
C THR A 318 -2.53 16.33 27.98
N ALA A 319 -1.25 15.97 27.83
CA ALA A 319 -0.81 14.58 28.01
C ALA A 319 -1.13 14.08 29.42
N GLU A 320 -0.94 14.93 30.44
CA GLU A 320 -1.24 14.64 31.84
C GLU A 320 -2.73 14.38 32.05
N GLU A 321 -3.61 15.23 31.51
CA GLU A 321 -5.06 15.06 31.67
C GLU A 321 -5.59 13.81 30.96
N ILE A 322 -4.99 13.45 29.81
CA ILE A 322 -5.29 12.21 29.10
C ILE A 322 -4.84 10.99 29.93
N VAL A 323 -3.67 11.05 30.58
CA VAL A 323 -3.22 10.01 31.53
C VAL A 323 -4.21 9.89 32.68
N HIS A 324 -4.63 11.01 33.29
CA HIS A 324 -5.63 11.00 34.36
C HIS A 324 -6.93 10.33 33.92
N PHE A 325 -7.43 10.66 32.73
CA PHE A 325 -8.60 10.00 32.16
C PHE A 325 -8.43 8.47 32.02
N LEU A 326 -7.26 7.99 31.58
CA LEU A 326 -7.02 6.55 31.49
C LEU A 326 -7.07 5.86 32.85
N LEU A 327 -6.63 6.54 33.92
CA LEU A 327 -6.65 6.04 35.29
C LEU A 327 -8.06 6.01 35.92
N GLU A 328 -8.99 6.86 35.44
CA GLU A 328 -10.36 6.96 35.99
C GLU A 328 -11.21 5.71 35.70
N LYS A 329 -11.03 5.07 34.54
CA LYS A 329 -11.90 3.93 34.16
C LYS A 329 -11.43 2.60 34.79
N PRO A 330 -12.36 1.71 35.16
CA PRO A 330 -12.05 0.33 35.53
C PRO A 330 -11.31 -0.43 34.43
N LEU A 331 -10.30 -1.24 34.79
CA LEU A 331 -9.48 -2.00 33.84
C LEU A 331 -10.30 -2.95 32.95
N LYS A 332 -11.41 -3.47 33.46
CA LYS A 332 -12.36 -4.31 32.69
C LYS A 332 -12.90 -3.63 31.44
N GLU A 333 -12.98 -2.30 31.42
CA GLU A 333 -13.44 -1.52 30.26
C GLU A 333 -12.37 -1.43 29.17
N TYR A 334 -11.10 -1.60 29.55
CA TYR A 334 -9.94 -1.63 28.64
C TYR A 334 -9.57 -3.04 28.17
N LYS A 335 -10.49 -4.01 28.20
CA LYS A 335 -10.17 -5.41 27.83
C LYS A 335 -9.47 -5.56 26.47
N HIS A 336 -9.72 -4.65 25.54
CA HIS A 336 -9.11 -4.59 24.21
C HIS A 336 -7.64 -4.14 24.24
N LEU A 337 -7.20 -3.41 25.28
CA LEU A 337 -5.79 -3.02 25.47
C LEU A 337 -4.93 -4.15 26.06
N LYS A 338 -5.54 -5.27 26.48
CA LYS A 338 -4.81 -6.36 27.16
C LYS A 338 -3.65 -6.89 26.33
N GLU A 339 -3.88 -7.10 25.04
CA GLU A 339 -2.86 -7.58 24.11
C GLU A 339 -1.76 -6.53 23.91
N TRP A 340 -2.17 -5.27 23.70
CA TRP A 340 -1.27 -4.12 23.58
C TRP A 340 -0.31 -4.00 24.77
N TYR A 341 -0.83 -4.02 26.01
CA TYR A 341 0.01 -4.00 27.22
C TYR A 341 0.90 -5.23 27.34
N GLY A 342 0.41 -6.39 26.89
CA GLY A 342 1.19 -7.63 26.82
C GLY A 342 2.45 -7.48 25.97
N ARG A 343 2.32 -6.83 24.82
CA ARG A 343 3.44 -6.53 23.93
C ARG A 343 4.42 -5.56 24.58
N MET A 344 3.93 -4.45 25.13
CA MET A 344 4.78 -3.45 25.77
C MET A 344 5.59 -4.04 26.95
N ILE A 345 4.96 -4.87 27.78
CA ILE A 345 5.63 -5.57 28.89
C ILE A 345 6.67 -6.56 28.36
N ASN A 346 6.36 -7.29 27.29
CA ASN A 346 7.29 -8.24 26.68
C ASN A 346 8.53 -7.53 26.15
N GLN A 347 8.37 -6.40 25.45
CA GLN A 347 9.49 -5.57 24.97
C GLN A 347 10.35 -5.03 26.12
N ALA A 348 9.72 -4.61 27.22
CA ALA A 348 10.42 -3.97 28.33
C ALA A 348 11.08 -4.96 29.30
N MET A 349 10.52 -6.16 29.46
CA MET A 349 10.87 -7.08 30.56
C MET A 349 10.92 -8.56 30.18
N GLY A 350 10.64 -8.92 28.92
CA GLY A 350 10.66 -10.29 28.40
C GLY A 350 9.38 -11.12 28.62
N TYR A 351 9.31 -12.27 27.93
CA TYR A 351 8.09 -13.07 27.75
C TYR A 351 7.48 -13.63 29.04
N GLN A 352 8.30 -13.95 30.04
CA GLN A 352 7.84 -14.55 31.29
C GLN A 352 6.80 -13.68 32.03
N LYS A 353 6.81 -12.37 31.77
CA LYS A 353 5.84 -11.41 32.35
C LYS A 353 4.55 -11.25 31.55
N LYS A 354 4.46 -11.75 30.31
CA LYS A 354 3.23 -11.74 29.50
C LYS A 354 2.17 -12.70 30.07
N GLU A 355 2.60 -13.85 30.58
CA GLU A 355 1.71 -14.76 31.31
C GLU A 355 1.31 -14.22 32.68
N GLU A 356 2.20 -13.48 33.34
CA GLU A 356 1.91 -12.75 34.58
C GLU A 356 0.85 -11.66 34.35
N LEU A 357 0.92 -10.94 33.22
CA LEU A 357 -0.09 -9.96 32.82
C LEU A 357 -1.47 -10.60 32.71
N LYS A 358 -1.59 -11.79 32.11
CA LYS A 358 -2.90 -12.44 31.94
C LYS A 358 -3.57 -12.69 33.29
N LYS A 359 -2.81 -13.09 34.31
CA LYS A 359 -3.29 -13.29 35.68
C LYS A 359 -3.61 -11.95 36.33
N LYS A 360 -2.69 -10.99 36.27
CA LYS A 360 -2.83 -9.68 36.92
C LYS A 360 -3.97 -8.86 36.35
N TRP A 361 -4.20 -8.91 35.04
CA TRP A 361 -5.32 -8.24 34.38
C TRP A 361 -6.68 -8.67 34.95
N ALA A 362 -6.81 -9.92 35.41
CA ALA A 362 -8.03 -10.42 36.04
C ALA A 362 -8.13 -10.06 37.55
N GLU A 363 -7.00 -9.78 38.20
CA GLU A 363 -6.90 -9.51 39.64
C GLU A 363 -7.05 -8.02 39.97
N VAL A 364 -6.46 -7.13 39.15
CA VAL A 364 -6.38 -5.69 39.43
C VAL A 364 -7.58 -4.93 38.89
N LYS A 365 -7.93 -3.83 39.57
CA LYS A 365 -9.16 -3.07 39.30
C LYS A 365 -9.00 -1.96 38.28
N ASN A 366 -7.83 -1.33 38.23
CA ASN A 366 -7.55 -0.16 37.40
C ASN A 366 -6.14 -0.21 36.80
N LEU A 367 -5.87 0.74 35.91
CA LEU A 367 -4.61 0.80 35.17
C LEU A 367 -3.41 1.16 36.08
N GLU A 368 -3.64 1.96 37.12
CA GLU A 368 -2.62 2.32 38.10
C GLU A 368 -2.08 1.09 38.84
N GLU A 369 -2.95 0.23 39.36
CA GLU A 369 -2.56 -1.03 40.03
C GLU A 369 -1.77 -1.94 39.07
N LEU A 370 -2.17 -1.98 37.80
CA LEU A 370 -1.48 -2.74 36.77
C LEU A 370 -0.05 -2.24 36.55
N PHE A 371 0.12 -0.92 36.34
CA PHE A 371 1.43 -0.33 36.11
C PHE A 371 2.32 -0.40 37.35
N LYS A 372 1.77 -0.18 38.55
CA LYS A 372 2.49 -0.36 39.80
C LYS A 372 3.06 -1.77 39.90
N HIS A 373 2.28 -2.81 39.60
CA HIS A 373 2.74 -4.20 39.67
C HIS A 373 4.00 -4.46 38.84
N PHE A 374 4.08 -3.93 37.62
CA PHE A 374 5.22 -4.18 36.72
C PHE A 374 6.40 -3.21 36.93
N TRP A 375 6.15 -1.97 37.38
CA TRP A 375 7.16 -0.91 37.46
C TRP A 375 7.38 -0.31 38.87
N GLU A 376 6.90 -0.95 39.95
CA GLU A 376 6.99 -0.42 41.33
C GLU A 376 8.42 -0.19 41.82
N LYS A 377 9.37 -1.06 41.45
CA LYS A 377 10.73 -1.11 42.04
C LYS A 377 11.62 0.12 41.77
N GLY A 378 11.10 1.18 41.15
CA GLY A 378 11.77 2.47 41.01
C GLY A 378 10.88 3.70 41.21
N ASN A 379 9.62 3.54 41.60
CA ASN A 379 8.60 4.61 41.61
C ASN A 379 8.38 5.29 40.23
N GLN A 380 8.78 4.63 39.14
CA GLN A 380 8.73 5.15 37.76
C GLN A 380 7.45 4.75 37.02
N TRP A 381 6.48 4.10 37.67
CA TRP A 381 5.30 3.57 36.99
C TRP A 381 4.48 4.67 36.27
N TYR A 382 4.38 5.85 36.88
CA TYR A 382 3.66 6.99 36.29
C TYR A 382 4.43 7.55 35.09
N GLU A 383 5.75 7.73 35.20
CA GLU A 383 6.61 8.14 34.08
C GLU A 383 6.47 7.19 32.89
N ARG A 384 6.40 5.87 33.14
CA ARG A 384 6.21 4.87 32.09
C ARG A 384 4.85 4.94 31.41
N LEU A 385 3.78 5.16 32.18
CA LEU A 385 2.45 5.37 31.63
C LEU A 385 2.39 6.68 30.82
N PHE A 386 3.02 7.73 31.33
CA PHE A 386 3.11 9.02 30.65
C PHE A 386 3.87 8.90 29.32
N ASP A 387 5.05 8.27 29.32
CA ASP A 387 5.84 8.01 28.11
C ASP A 387 5.03 7.21 27.08
N THR A 388 4.31 6.18 27.53
CA THR A 388 3.42 5.36 26.68
C THR A 388 2.35 6.21 26.01
N VAL A 389 1.67 7.07 26.77
CA VAL A 389 0.64 7.97 26.24
C VAL A 389 1.27 8.96 25.26
N LYS A 390 2.45 9.51 25.59
CA LYS A 390 3.17 10.45 24.74
C LYS A 390 3.58 9.82 23.41
N GLU A 391 4.05 8.58 23.42
CA GLU A 391 4.39 7.84 22.19
C GLU A 391 3.18 7.61 21.29
N SER A 392 2.02 7.27 21.85
CA SER A 392 0.78 7.13 21.09
C SER A 392 0.25 8.47 20.57
N LEU A 393 0.37 9.56 21.35
CA LEU A 393 0.07 10.92 20.88
C LEU A 393 0.96 11.34 19.69
N TYR A 394 2.26 11.02 19.73
CA TYR A 394 3.14 11.21 18.56
C TYR A 394 2.70 10.38 17.36
N SER A 395 2.24 9.14 17.56
CA SER A 395 1.71 8.31 16.46
C SER A 395 0.45 8.92 15.84
N LEU A 396 -0.47 9.43 16.67
CA LEU A 396 -1.68 10.11 16.22
C LEU A 396 -1.38 11.42 15.45
N GLU A 397 -0.42 12.23 15.93
CA GLU A 397 0.02 13.44 15.22
C GLU A 397 0.80 13.10 13.94
N ALA A 398 1.57 12.01 13.94
CA ALA A 398 2.29 11.52 12.77
C ALA A 398 1.37 11.13 11.61
N PHE A 399 0.17 10.63 11.93
CA PHE A 399 -0.89 10.33 10.97
C PHE A 399 -1.87 11.49 10.77
N ASN A 400 -1.56 12.68 11.30
CA ASN A 400 -2.41 13.88 11.20
C ASN A 400 -3.85 13.63 11.66
N LEU A 401 -4.05 12.80 12.69
CA LEU A 401 -5.35 12.62 13.34
C LEU A 401 -5.58 13.66 14.42
N ILE A 402 -4.50 14.10 15.05
CA ILE A 402 -4.50 15.19 16.02
C ILE A 402 -3.42 16.20 15.68
N SER A 403 -3.51 17.38 16.28
CA SER A 403 -2.46 18.40 16.26
C SER A 403 -2.21 18.88 17.68
N SER A 404 -0.95 19.11 18.03
CA SER A 404 -0.56 19.75 19.29
C SER A 404 -0.35 21.24 19.07
N GLU A 405 -1.03 22.08 19.86
CA GLU A 405 -0.92 23.54 19.80
C GLU A 405 -0.98 24.16 21.19
N ILE A 406 -0.54 25.42 21.32
CA ILE A 406 -0.62 26.15 22.58
C ILE A 406 -2.04 26.72 22.71
N ASP A 407 -2.74 26.33 23.77
CA ASP A 407 -4.02 26.93 24.10
C ASP A 407 -3.82 28.37 24.62
N GLU A 408 -4.46 29.34 23.98
CA GLU A 408 -4.28 30.76 24.31
C GLU A 408 -4.76 31.12 25.72
N LYS A 409 -5.68 30.33 26.29
CA LYS A 409 -6.27 30.61 27.62
C LYS A 409 -5.39 30.08 28.75
N THR A 410 -4.99 28.82 28.64
CA THR A 410 -4.24 28.11 29.69
C THR A 410 -2.72 28.21 29.50
N GLY A 411 -2.26 28.56 28.29
CA GLY A 411 -0.84 28.58 27.91
C GLY A 411 -0.22 27.18 27.82
N LYS A 412 -1.02 26.11 27.90
CA LYS A 412 -0.58 24.71 27.87
C LYS A 412 -0.63 24.16 26.46
N VAL A 413 0.17 23.14 26.18
CA VAL A 413 0.05 22.35 24.95
C VAL A 413 -1.18 21.46 25.05
N VAL A 414 -2.11 21.61 24.10
CA VAL A 414 -3.35 20.85 24.02
C VAL A 414 -3.44 20.09 22.71
N TYR A 415 -4.17 18.97 22.73
CA TYR A 415 -4.42 18.16 21.54
C TYR A 415 -5.81 18.43 20.96
N LYS A 416 -5.87 18.75 19.66
CA LYS A 416 -7.11 18.95 18.91
C LYS A 416 -7.23 17.96 17.77
N PHE A 417 -8.46 17.53 17.48
CA PHE A 417 -8.71 16.69 16.31
C PHE A 417 -8.52 17.47 15.02
N THR A 418 -7.97 16.79 14.03
CA THR A 418 -8.09 17.20 12.63
C THR A 418 -9.38 16.66 12.04
N GLU A 419 -9.72 17.05 10.80
CA GLU A 419 -10.85 16.47 10.07
C GLU A 419 -10.73 14.93 9.98
N TYR A 420 -9.51 14.41 9.78
CA TYR A 420 -9.26 12.98 9.74
C TYR A 420 -9.44 12.31 11.10
N GLY A 421 -9.00 12.96 12.19
CA GLY A 421 -9.23 12.49 13.55
C GLY A 421 -10.71 12.35 13.88
N GLU A 422 -11.53 13.32 13.49
CA GLU A 422 -12.98 13.27 13.69
C GLU A 422 -13.64 12.11 12.91
N LYS A 423 -13.22 11.88 11.65
CA LYS A 423 -13.69 10.76 10.83
C LYS A 423 -13.35 9.41 11.47
N VAL A 424 -12.12 9.24 11.97
CA VAL A 424 -11.68 8.01 12.67
C VAL A 424 -12.44 7.83 13.97
N LEU A 425 -12.60 8.88 14.79
CA LEU A 425 -13.36 8.81 16.04
C LEU A 425 -14.81 8.40 15.81
N LYS A 426 -15.43 8.88 14.72
CA LYS A 426 -16.78 8.46 14.33
C LYS A 426 -16.84 6.96 13.99
N ASP A 427 -15.87 6.44 13.24
CA ASP A 427 -15.78 5.01 12.95
C ASP A 427 -15.59 4.18 14.24
N ILE A 428 -14.73 4.63 15.15
CA ILE A 428 -14.53 3.98 16.47
C ILE A 428 -15.84 3.94 17.26
N LYS A 429 -16.65 5.00 17.25
CA LYS A 429 -17.95 5.02 17.92
C LYS A 429 -18.98 4.09 17.27
N GLU A 430 -18.97 3.99 15.93
CA GLU A 430 -19.90 3.12 15.19
C GLU A 430 -19.54 1.64 15.31
N LYS A 431 -18.24 1.29 15.36
CA LYS A 431 -17.73 -0.08 15.26
C LYS A 431 -17.09 -0.62 16.54
N GLY A 432 -16.83 0.24 17.52
CA GLY A 432 -16.05 -0.08 18.70
C GLY A 432 -14.54 0.05 18.48
N VAL A 433 -13.81 0.07 19.59
CA VAL A 433 -12.35 0.07 19.61
C VAL A 433 -11.81 -1.24 19.05
N ARG A 434 -10.98 -1.15 18.01
CA ARG A 434 -10.30 -2.25 17.35
C ARG A 434 -8.98 -1.77 16.75
N GLU A 435 -8.09 -2.70 16.45
CA GLU A 435 -6.90 -2.40 15.67
C GLU A 435 -7.26 -2.28 14.19
N ILE A 436 -6.53 -1.42 13.47
CA ILE A 436 -6.52 -1.34 12.01
C ILE A 436 -5.09 -1.63 11.57
N LYS A 437 -4.84 -2.79 10.99
CA LYS A 437 -3.49 -3.20 10.58
C LYS A 437 -3.14 -2.66 9.20
N SER A 438 -1.85 -2.43 9.02
CA SER A 438 -1.26 -2.05 7.74
C SER A 438 -1.60 -3.05 6.63
N ASP A 439 -1.44 -4.36 6.89
CA ASP A 439 -1.77 -5.44 5.94
C ASP A 439 -3.25 -5.41 5.49
N ALA A 440 -4.17 -5.13 6.41
CA ALA A 440 -5.60 -5.09 6.14
C ALA A 440 -5.99 -3.91 5.23
N VAL A 441 -5.41 -2.73 5.47
CA VAL A 441 -5.59 -1.56 4.59
C VAL A 441 -4.82 -1.76 3.28
N LYS A 442 -3.71 -2.48 3.30
CA LYS A 442 -2.97 -2.87 2.08
C LYS A 442 -3.83 -3.74 1.18
N ALA A 443 -4.66 -4.61 1.74
CA ALA A 443 -5.53 -5.50 0.98
C ALA A 443 -6.48 -4.77 0.02
N ILE A 444 -6.95 -3.58 0.41
CA ILE A 444 -7.86 -2.74 -0.38
C ILE A 444 -7.12 -1.70 -1.23
N SER A 445 -6.01 -1.15 -0.72
CA SER A 445 -5.25 -0.09 -1.38
C SER A 445 -4.30 -0.60 -2.48
N ILE A 446 -3.95 -1.89 -2.48
CA ILE A 446 -3.11 -2.51 -3.52
C ILE A 446 -3.71 -2.32 -4.93
N THR A 447 -5.03 -2.15 -5.01
CA THR A 447 -5.78 -1.93 -6.25
C THR A 447 -5.41 -0.64 -6.98
N LYS A 448 -4.75 0.32 -6.32
CA LYS A 448 -4.24 1.55 -6.96
C LYS A 448 -2.98 1.33 -7.80
N THR A 449 -2.39 0.15 -7.69
CA THR A 449 -1.27 -0.28 -8.55
C THR A 449 -1.80 -0.93 -9.82
N GLN A 450 -0.90 -1.07 -10.80
CA GLN A 450 -1.27 -1.59 -12.12
C GLN A 450 -1.77 -3.05 -12.09
N PHE A 451 -1.24 -3.92 -11.22
CA PHE A 451 -1.55 -5.35 -11.23
C PHE A 451 -1.38 -6.02 -9.85
N GLY A 452 -1.59 -5.26 -8.79
CA GLY A 452 -1.53 -5.77 -7.43
C GLY A 452 -2.80 -6.50 -7.03
N ALA A 453 -2.65 -7.74 -6.59
CA ALA A 453 -3.67 -8.46 -5.83
C ALA A 453 -3.15 -8.72 -4.41
N PRO A 454 -4.01 -8.65 -3.39
CA PRO A 454 -3.58 -8.95 -2.04
C PRO A 454 -3.31 -10.44 -1.89
N ASN A 455 -2.34 -10.82 -1.04
CA ASN A 455 -2.26 -12.21 -0.62
C ASN A 455 -3.46 -12.58 0.26
N TYR A 456 -3.70 -13.89 0.44
CA TYR A 456 -4.86 -14.38 1.20
C TYR A 456 -4.87 -13.87 2.65
N LYS A 457 -3.71 -13.84 3.31
CA LYS A 457 -3.56 -13.37 4.70
C LYS A 457 -4.00 -11.92 4.86
N TRP A 458 -3.61 -11.03 3.94
CA TRP A 458 -4.02 -9.62 3.96
C TRP A 458 -5.54 -9.47 3.80
N TYR A 459 -6.13 -10.26 2.91
CA TYR A 459 -7.58 -10.30 2.73
C TYR A 459 -8.30 -10.77 4.01
N GLU A 460 -7.83 -11.84 4.65
CA GLU A 460 -8.41 -12.31 5.92
C GLU A 460 -8.36 -11.25 7.02
N GLU A 461 -7.22 -10.55 7.17
CA GLU A 461 -7.11 -9.45 8.13
C GLU A 461 -8.09 -8.32 7.81
N ALA A 462 -8.26 -7.97 6.53
CA ALA A 462 -9.23 -6.95 6.12
C ALA A 462 -10.69 -7.36 6.39
N VAL A 463 -11.03 -8.65 6.28
CA VAL A 463 -12.34 -9.17 6.66
C VAL A 463 -12.52 -9.13 8.19
N ASN A 464 -11.53 -9.59 8.94
CA ASN A 464 -11.57 -9.61 10.42
C ASN A 464 -11.71 -8.20 11.02
N GLU A 465 -11.10 -7.19 10.40
CA GLU A 465 -11.15 -5.79 10.82
C GLU A 465 -12.38 -5.03 10.28
N HIS A 466 -13.26 -5.72 9.56
CA HIS A 466 -14.46 -5.18 8.91
C HIS A 466 -14.17 -4.10 7.86
N LEU A 467 -12.99 -4.14 7.24
CA LEU A 467 -12.63 -3.28 6.11
C LEU A 467 -13.19 -3.82 4.79
N VAL A 468 -13.37 -5.13 4.70
CA VAL A 468 -13.97 -5.82 3.55
C VAL A 468 -15.22 -6.59 3.99
N GLY A 469 -16.27 -6.56 3.17
CA GLY A 469 -17.50 -7.29 3.41
C GLY A 469 -18.28 -7.52 2.12
N GLY A 470 -18.77 -8.75 1.91
CA GLY A 470 -19.54 -9.11 0.71
C GLY A 470 -18.77 -8.94 -0.61
N GLY A 471 -17.44 -8.97 -0.57
CA GLY A 471 -16.56 -8.77 -1.72
C GLY A 471 -16.27 -7.31 -2.10
N TYR A 472 -16.60 -6.36 -1.23
CA TYR A 472 -16.35 -4.92 -1.43
C TYR A 472 -15.65 -4.30 -0.21
N PRO A 473 -14.88 -3.21 -0.40
CA PRO A 473 -14.50 -2.33 0.69
C PRO A 473 -15.74 -1.76 1.38
N THR A 474 -15.85 -1.96 2.70
CA THR A 474 -16.93 -1.40 3.52
C THR A 474 -16.80 0.11 3.64
N LYS A 475 -17.76 0.78 4.30
CA LYS A 475 -17.63 2.22 4.65
C LYS A 475 -16.34 2.48 5.44
N SER A 476 -15.99 1.59 6.37
CA SER A 476 -14.73 1.68 7.13
C SER A 476 -13.53 1.41 6.23
N GLY A 477 -13.59 0.40 5.36
CA GLY A 477 -12.54 0.14 4.36
C GLY A 477 -12.22 1.37 3.50
N LYS A 478 -13.26 1.99 2.92
CA LYS A 478 -13.12 3.22 2.11
C LYS A 478 -12.53 4.38 2.92
N LEU A 479 -12.92 4.54 4.18
CA LEU A 479 -12.33 5.55 5.07
C LEU A 479 -10.82 5.33 5.27
N TYR A 480 -10.38 4.13 5.60
CA TYR A 480 -8.96 3.87 5.86
C TYR A 480 -8.12 3.84 4.57
N GLU A 481 -8.71 3.48 3.42
CA GLU A 481 -8.10 3.71 2.11
C GLU A 481 -7.93 5.22 1.83
N GLU A 482 -8.96 6.04 2.05
CA GLU A 482 -8.89 7.51 1.89
C GLU A 482 -7.78 8.10 2.78
N LEU A 483 -7.75 7.71 4.06
CA LEU A 483 -6.72 8.14 5.00
C LEU A 483 -5.33 7.73 4.51
N ALA A 484 -5.17 6.52 3.98
CA ALA A 484 -3.90 6.05 3.46
C ALA A 484 -3.36 6.95 2.33
N TYR A 485 -4.19 7.62 1.54
CA TYR A 485 -3.69 8.48 0.46
C TYR A 485 -3.65 9.97 0.80
N ASN A 486 -4.53 10.44 1.68
CA ASN A 486 -4.76 11.88 1.84
C ASN A 486 -4.19 12.50 3.12
N ILE A 487 -3.80 11.70 4.12
CA ILE A 487 -3.17 12.27 5.32
C ILE A 487 -1.77 12.78 5.02
N TYR A 488 -1.44 13.93 5.62
CA TYR A 488 -0.08 14.42 5.65
C TYR A 488 0.71 13.67 6.73
N ARG A 489 1.63 12.80 6.31
CA ARG A 489 2.43 11.95 7.20
C ARG A 489 3.68 12.65 7.69
N LEU A 490 3.96 12.50 8.98
CA LEU A 490 5.24 12.81 9.58
C LEU A 490 5.92 11.51 10.06
N PRO A 491 7.26 11.39 9.97
CA PRO A 491 7.94 10.23 10.49
C PRO A 491 7.92 10.24 12.03
N HIS A 492 7.59 9.08 12.58
CA HIS A 492 7.77 8.75 13.99
C HIS A 492 8.42 7.38 14.01
N LEU A 493 9.45 7.20 14.84
CA LEU A 493 10.01 5.89 15.13
C LEU A 493 10.30 5.81 16.63
N THR A 494 9.86 4.71 17.25
CA THR A 494 10.34 4.31 18.57
C THR A 494 11.73 3.67 18.46
N ARG A 495 12.42 3.51 19.59
CA ARG A 495 13.69 2.78 19.66
C ARG A 495 13.58 1.39 19.04
N PHE A 496 12.51 0.66 19.35
CA PHE A 496 12.33 -0.71 18.85
C PHE A 496 12.11 -0.74 17.34
N GLU A 497 11.32 0.20 16.81
CA GLU A 497 11.12 0.35 15.36
C GLU A 497 12.42 0.71 14.63
N LEU A 498 13.29 1.52 15.25
CA LEU A 498 14.62 1.81 14.72
C LEU A 498 15.51 0.55 14.68
N MET A 499 15.50 -0.27 15.73
CA MET A 499 16.22 -1.54 15.75
C MET A 499 15.75 -2.47 14.62
N VAL A 500 14.43 -2.58 14.42
CA VAL A 500 13.84 -3.34 13.32
C VAL A 500 14.28 -2.80 11.96
N LEU A 501 14.22 -1.47 11.75
CA LEU A 501 14.64 -0.84 10.49
C LEU A 501 16.13 -1.07 10.18
N HIS A 502 17.01 -1.07 11.20
CA HIS A 502 18.44 -1.32 11.01
C HIS A 502 18.72 -2.73 10.50
N LYS A 503 17.95 -3.73 10.95
CA LYS A 503 18.08 -5.13 10.53
C LYS A 503 17.69 -5.37 9.07
N ILE A 504 16.83 -4.54 8.48
CA ILE A 504 16.35 -4.71 7.10
C ILE A 504 17.37 -4.14 6.10
N PRO A 505 18.11 -4.94 5.32
CA PRO A 505 19.10 -4.43 4.37
C PRO A 505 18.45 -3.61 3.24
N GLU A 506 19.21 -2.71 2.60
CA GLU A 506 18.69 -1.89 1.50
C GLU A 506 18.25 -2.71 0.27
N TYR A 507 18.88 -3.87 0.04
CA TYR A 507 18.52 -4.79 -1.04
C TYR A 507 17.28 -5.66 -0.72
N GLY A 508 16.71 -5.54 0.48
CA GLY A 508 15.54 -6.29 0.93
C GLY A 508 15.85 -7.63 1.60
N MET A 509 14.87 -8.15 2.34
CA MET A 509 14.91 -9.46 3.00
C MET A 509 13.49 -9.98 3.21
N PHE A 510 13.29 -11.24 3.58
CA PHE A 510 11.95 -11.73 3.92
C PHE A 510 11.57 -11.42 5.37
N LEU A 511 10.27 -11.24 5.62
CA LEU A 511 9.73 -11.01 6.96
C LEU A 511 10.09 -12.16 7.94
N ASP A 512 10.12 -13.40 7.46
CA ASP A 512 10.50 -14.57 8.25
C ASP A 512 11.98 -14.56 8.64
N GLU A 513 12.84 -14.01 7.77
CA GLU A 513 14.27 -13.84 8.06
C GLU A 513 14.45 -12.74 9.09
N LEU A 514 13.66 -11.67 9.00
CA LEU A 514 13.66 -10.61 10.00
C LEU A 514 13.23 -11.14 11.37
N PHE A 515 12.24 -12.04 11.43
CA PHE A 515 11.87 -12.67 12.70
C PHE A 515 13.02 -13.47 13.34
N LYS A 516 13.91 -14.07 12.55
CA LYS A 516 15.08 -14.82 13.05
C LYS A 516 16.19 -13.93 13.59
N GLU A 517 16.17 -12.64 13.27
CA GLU A 517 17.12 -11.64 13.81
C GLU A 517 16.79 -11.20 15.24
N PHE A 518 15.63 -11.63 15.77
CA PHE A 518 15.14 -11.32 17.10
C PHE A 518 14.82 -12.62 17.88
N ASP A 519 14.62 -12.48 19.19
CA ASP A 519 14.14 -13.57 20.03
C ASP A 519 12.75 -14.05 19.52
N GLU A 520 12.51 -15.36 19.48
CA GLU A 520 11.26 -15.94 18.97
C GLU A 520 10.03 -15.40 19.69
N THR A 521 10.17 -15.02 20.96
CA THR A 521 9.10 -14.42 21.77
C THR A 521 8.74 -12.99 21.36
N LEU A 522 9.55 -12.34 20.53
CA LEU A 522 9.33 -10.96 20.02
C LEU A 522 8.72 -10.92 18.61
N LYS A 523 8.34 -12.07 18.05
CA LYS A 523 7.79 -12.15 16.68
C LYS A 523 6.59 -11.24 16.47
N GLU A 524 5.69 -11.17 17.45
CA GLU A 524 4.50 -10.32 17.40
C GLU A 524 4.91 -8.85 17.37
N GLU A 525 5.82 -8.45 18.26
CA GLU A 525 6.34 -7.09 18.40
C GLU A 525 7.04 -6.63 17.12
N VAL A 526 7.84 -7.49 16.49
CA VAL A 526 8.48 -7.21 15.19
C VAL A 526 7.41 -6.99 14.11
N GLN A 527 6.35 -7.79 14.06
CA GLN A 527 5.24 -7.59 13.12
C GLN A 527 4.55 -6.22 13.32
N TYR A 528 4.32 -5.79 14.57
CA TYR A 528 3.74 -4.46 14.83
C TYR A 528 4.67 -3.32 14.39
N ALA A 529 5.97 -3.44 14.66
CA ALA A 529 6.95 -2.47 14.19
C ALA A 529 6.96 -2.38 12.66
N VAL A 530 6.93 -3.51 11.96
CA VAL A 530 6.82 -3.57 10.49
C VAL A 530 5.54 -2.88 10.01
N ASN A 531 4.39 -3.17 10.62
CA ASN A 531 3.11 -2.52 10.27
C ASN A 531 3.17 -0.99 10.42
N LYS A 532 3.80 -0.48 11.48
CA LYS A 532 3.96 0.96 11.69
C LYS A 532 4.93 1.60 10.70
N LEU A 533 6.07 0.97 10.43
CA LEU A 533 7.03 1.43 9.43
C LEU A 533 6.38 1.47 8.03
N GLU A 534 5.56 0.47 7.70
CA GLU A 534 4.83 0.40 6.44
C GLU A 534 3.74 1.47 6.32
N ALA A 535 2.91 1.66 7.35
CA ALA A 535 1.89 2.71 7.38
C ALA A 535 2.47 4.13 7.28
N ARG A 536 3.70 4.32 7.77
CA ARG A 536 4.48 5.55 7.64
C ARG A 536 5.24 5.64 6.30
N TYR A 537 5.02 4.71 5.37
CA TYR A 537 5.63 4.69 4.04
C TYR A 537 7.17 4.63 4.07
N ILE A 538 7.75 3.96 5.07
CA ILE A 538 9.20 3.73 5.20
C ILE A 538 9.60 2.42 4.51
N LEU A 539 8.76 1.40 4.61
CA LEU A 539 8.98 0.13 3.92
C LEU A 539 7.69 -0.35 3.28
N ASP A 540 7.82 -1.37 2.44
CA ASP A 540 6.74 -2.12 1.84
C ASP A 540 6.89 -3.60 2.19
N VAL A 541 5.83 -4.21 2.71
CA VAL A 541 5.67 -5.67 2.76
C VAL A 541 5.05 -6.11 1.44
N LEU A 542 5.77 -6.89 0.67
CA LEU A 542 5.35 -7.35 -0.65
C LEU A 542 4.44 -8.59 -0.54
N PRO A 543 3.62 -8.89 -1.56
CA PRO A 543 2.73 -10.07 -1.54
C PRO A 543 3.43 -11.41 -1.24
N ASN A 544 4.70 -11.54 -1.63
CA ASN A 544 5.55 -12.71 -1.34
C ASN A 544 6.18 -12.72 0.06
N GLY A 545 5.87 -11.74 0.91
CA GLY A 545 6.47 -11.56 2.24
C GLY A 545 7.85 -10.89 2.25
N GLY A 546 8.33 -10.43 1.08
CA GLY A 546 9.56 -9.64 0.98
C GLY A 546 9.39 -8.24 1.58
N LEU A 547 10.44 -7.70 2.17
CA LEU A 547 10.51 -6.35 2.70
C LEU A 547 11.36 -5.50 1.77
N ALA A 548 10.82 -4.37 1.31
CA ALA A 548 11.53 -3.40 0.48
C ALA A 548 11.48 -2.01 1.14
N LEU A 549 12.61 -1.28 1.17
CA LEU A 549 12.60 0.11 1.62
C LEU A 549 12.05 1.01 0.51
N THR A 550 11.14 1.91 0.85
CA THR A 550 10.73 2.98 -0.05
C THR A 550 11.88 3.99 -0.22
N GLU A 551 11.82 4.88 -1.21
CA GLU A 551 12.82 5.96 -1.34
C GLU A 551 12.85 6.87 -0.10
N ALA A 552 11.68 7.16 0.48
CA ALA A 552 11.60 7.87 1.76
C ALA A 552 12.27 7.07 2.90
N GLY A 553 12.02 5.76 2.95
CA GLY A 553 12.60 4.89 3.96
C GLY A 553 14.11 4.73 3.87
N LYS A 554 14.69 4.73 2.66
CA LYS A 554 16.14 4.76 2.46
C LYS A 554 16.75 6.02 3.08
N LEU A 555 16.13 7.19 2.84
CA LEU A 555 16.56 8.46 3.44
C LEU A 555 16.42 8.46 4.97
N ILE A 556 15.29 7.98 5.50
CA ILE A 556 15.09 7.86 6.95
C ILE A 556 16.13 6.91 7.55
N LYS A 557 16.33 5.73 6.97
CA LYS A 557 17.32 4.76 7.46
C LYS A 557 18.73 5.35 7.47
N LYS A 558 19.11 6.07 6.40
CA LYS A 558 20.41 6.73 6.31
C LYS A 558 20.56 7.83 7.37
N ALA A 559 19.56 8.69 7.53
CA ALA A 559 19.55 9.76 8.53
C ALA A 559 19.67 9.24 9.96
N LEU A 560 19.09 8.07 10.24
CA LEU A 560 19.07 7.44 11.56
C LEU A 560 20.26 6.51 11.83
N SER A 561 21.12 6.24 10.86
CA SER A 561 22.23 5.25 10.98
C SER A 561 23.24 5.54 12.10
N GLY A 562 23.41 6.80 12.48
CA GLY A 562 24.31 7.24 13.56
C GLY A 562 23.60 7.51 14.89
N VAL A 563 22.30 7.27 14.98
CA VAL A 563 21.51 7.61 16.17
C VAL A 563 21.74 6.57 17.26
N PRO A 564 22.11 6.96 18.50
CA PRO A 564 22.30 6.01 19.59
C PRO A 564 20.99 5.27 19.93
N GLU A 565 21.08 3.95 20.12
CA GLU A 565 19.93 3.11 20.54
C GLU A 565 19.36 3.50 21.93
N GLY A 566 20.03 4.38 22.68
CA GLY A 566 19.53 4.90 23.96
C GLY A 566 18.36 5.90 23.85
N ILE A 567 18.08 6.43 22.66
CA ILE A 567 17.03 7.43 22.45
C ILE A 567 15.68 6.73 22.25
N ALA A 568 14.68 7.04 23.09
CA ALA A 568 13.37 6.38 23.06
C ALA A 568 12.58 6.68 21.77
N ASN A 569 12.56 7.95 21.34
CA ASN A 569 11.87 8.43 20.15
C ASN A 569 12.88 9.19 19.27
N PRO A 570 13.75 8.47 18.53
CA PRO A 570 14.82 9.08 17.73
C PRO A 570 14.33 10.11 16.71
N ILE A 571 13.11 9.94 16.21
CA ILE A 571 12.42 10.91 15.37
C ILE A 571 10.93 10.90 15.71
N ASN A 572 10.31 12.07 15.79
CA ASN A 572 8.90 12.26 16.10
C ASN A 572 8.35 13.51 15.38
N PRO A 573 7.02 13.71 15.30
CA PRO A 573 6.41 14.84 14.60
C PRO A 573 6.89 16.21 15.09
N VAL A 574 7.14 16.35 16.40
CA VAL A 574 7.59 17.59 17.03
C VAL A 574 9.00 17.96 16.59
N ILE A 575 9.92 16.99 16.57
CA ILE A 575 11.27 17.17 16.01
C ILE A 575 11.17 17.60 14.54
N VAL A 576 10.30 16.98 13.74
CA VAL A 576 10.15 17.33 12.32
C VAL A 576 9.66 18.76 12.14
N ARG A 577 8.67 19.21 12.93
CA ARG A 577 8.20 20.61 12.94
C ARG A 577 9.33 21.58 13.27
N ILE A 578 10.20 21.24 14.24
CA ILE A 578 11.38 22.03 14.58
C ILE A 578 12.35 22.10 13.39
N LEU A 579 12.63 20.97 12.74
CA LEU A 579 13.51 20.92 11.57
C LEU A 579 12.94 21.76 10.41
N GLN A 580 11.64 21.67 10.15
CA GLN A 580 10.94 22.48 9.13
C GLN A 580 11.04 23.97 9.45
N ALA A 581 10.76 24.37 10.69
CA ALA A 581 10.84 25.76 11.13
C ALA A 581 12.26 26.32 10.98
N ILE A 582 13.29 25.55 11.38
CA ILE A 582 14.69 25.95 11.21
C ILE A 582 15.07 26.03 9.72
N LYS A 583 14.61 25.11 8.86
CA LYS A 583 14.83 25.16 7.40
C LYS A 583 14.22 26.43 6.80
N GLN A 584 13.05 26.85 7.27
CA GLN A 584 12.33 28.02 6.77
C GLN A 584 13.00 29.36 7.14
N VAL A 585 13.54 29.49 8.36
CA VAL A 585 14.20 30.75 8.82
C VAL A 585 15.71 30.78 8.60
N GLY A 586 16.29 29.65 8.19
CA GLY A 586 17.72 29.48 7.96
C GLY A 586 18.12 29.72 6.50
N ASN A 587 19.43 29.83 6.26
CA ASN A 587 19.98 29.94 4.91
C ASN A 587 20.58 28.60 4.47
N LEU A 588 20.20 28.11 3.28
CA LEU A 588 20.73 26.87 2.71
C LEU A 588 22.11 27.09 2.09
N TYR A 589 23.09 26.30 2.54
CA TYR A 589 24.45 26.25 1.98
C TYR A 589 24.58 24.98 1.12
N VAL A 590 24.26 25.12 -0.16
CA VAL A 590 24.13 24.00 -1.13
C VAL A 590 25.38 23.10 -1.16
N LYS A 591 26.59 23.69 -1.16
CA LYS A 591 27.86 22.93 -1.22
C LYS A 591 28.12 22.06 0.02
N GLU A 592 27.57 22.43 1.17
CA GLU A 592 27.80 21.73 2.45
C GLU A 592 26.61 20.85 2.85
N ARG A 593 25.50 20.85 2.08
CA ARG A 593 24.19 20.27 2.46
C ARG A 593 23.83 20.60 3.92
N LYS A 594 23.91 21.89 4.27
CA LYS A 594 23.61 22.40 5.62
C LYS A 594 22.73 23.63 5.54
N VAL A 595 21.86 23.81 6.54
CA VAL A 595 21.14 25.07 6.75
C VAL A 595 21.72 25.74 7.98
N ARG A 596 22.16 27.00 7.88
CA ARG A 596 22.66 27.75 9.06
C ARG A 596 21.60 28.71 9.57
N ILE A 597 21.42 28.75 10.88
CA ILE A 597 20.49 29.64 11.57
C ILE A 597 21.27 30.69 12.38
N LEU A 598 20.87 31.96 12.22
CA LEU A 598 21.42 33.06 13.01
C LEU A 598 20.79 33.07 14.41
N PRO A 599 21.51 33.48 15.47
CA PRO A 599 20.99 33.52 16.84
C PRO A 599 19.63 34.25 16.97
N LYS A 600 19.46 35.35 16.23
CA LYS A 600 18.23 36.16 16.24
C LYS A 600 17.00 35.46 15.63
N ASN A 601 17.20 34.41 14.82
CA ASN A 601 16.12 33.72 14.11
C ASN A 601 15.55 32.54 14.94
N TRP A 602 16.12 32.21 16.11
CA TRP A 602 15.61 31.12 16.94
C TRP A 602 14.23 31.39 17.51
N GLU A 603 13.95 32.62 17.95
CA GLU A 603 12.63 33.00 18.45
C GLU A 603 11.56 32.89 17.35
N GLU A 604 11.90 33.21 16.10
CA GLU A 604 11.00 33.01 14.96
C GLU A 604 10.81 31.52 14.63
N ALA A 605 11.87 30.69 14.76
CA ALA A 605 11.75 29.24 14.61
C ALA A 605 10.81 28.61 15.67
N ILE A 606 10.87 29.08 16.93
CA ILE A 606 9.96 28.65 17.99
C ILE A 606 8.52 28.98 17.58
N LYS A 607 8.28 30.23 17.17
CA LYS A 607 6.95 30.69 16.75
C LYS A 607 6.40 29.88 15.57
N ILE A 608 7.19 29.68 14.52
CA ILE A 608 6.78 28.90 13.33
C ILE A 608 6.54 27.43 13.69
N SER A 609 7.34 26.87 14.61
CA SER A 609 7.17 25.49 15.04
C SER A 609 5.83 25.26 15.75
N GLY A 610 5.19 26.30 16.30
CA GLY A 610 3.92 26.21 17.03
C GLY A 610 4.03 25.49 18.38
N LEU A 611 5.22 25.47 18.97
CA LEU A 611 5.52 24.83 20.25
C LEU A 611 5.83 25.87 21.32
N ASP A 612 5.54 25.54 22.58
CA ASP A 612 6.03 26.35 23.69
C ASP A 612 7.56 26.23 23.81
N LYS A 613 8.18 27.21 24.47
CA LYS A 613 9.64 27.30 24.58
C LYS A 613 10.27 26.11 25.30
N GLU A 614 9.61 25.58 26.33
CA GLU A 614 10.13 24.46 27.11
C GLU A 614 10.15 23.18 26.28
N THR A 615 9.03 22.88 25.60
CA THR A 615 8.95 21.72 24.69
C THR A 615 9.95 21.84 23.55
N PHE A 616 10.06 23.02 22.93
CA PHE A 616 11.01 23.27 21.85
C PHE A 616 12.47 23.04 22.29
N GLU A 617 12.88 23.55 23.45
CA GLU A 617 14.23 23.39 23.97
C GLU A 617 14.55 21.93 24.34
N LYS A 618 13.58 21.20 24.91
CA LYS A 618 13.72 19.77 25.22
C LYS A 618 13.91 18.93 23.96
N GLU A 619 13.05 19.09 22.96
CA GLU A 619 13.11 18.30 21.72
C GLU A 619 14.34 18.67 20.86
N ILE A 620 14.81 19.93 20.92
CA ILE A 620 16.10 20.30 20.32
C ILE A 620 17.26 19.53 20.95
N ALA A 621 17.26 19.32 22.26
CA ALA A 621 18.31 18.56 22.92
C ALA A 621 18.35 17.12 22.38
N VAL A 622 17.18 16.50 22.20
CA VAL A 622 17.06 15.17 21.57
C VAL A 622 17.55 15.19 20.12
N ALA A 623 17.11 16.16 19.31
CA ALA A 623 17.54 16.29 17.91
C ALA A 623 19.06 16.56 17.75
N ARG A 624 19.68 17.21 18.74
CA ARG A 624 21.15 17.38 18.81
C ARG A 624 21.85 16.06 19.16
N LEU A 625 21.32 15.31 20.12
CA LEU A 625 21.86 13.99 20.49
C LEU A 625 21.75 12.99 19.34
N ALA A 626 20.67 13.06 18.56
CA ALA A 626 20.46 12.28 17.36
C ALA A 626 21.28 12.79 16.14
N GLY A 627 21.97 13.92 16.27
CA GLY A 627 22.89 14.43 15.25
C GLY A 627 22.24 15.19 14.11
N TYR A 628 20.95 15.53 14.18
CA TYR A 628 20.24 16.30 13.15
C TYR A 628 20.61 17.79 13.19
N ILE A 629 20.83 18.32 14.40
CA ILE A 629 21.08 19.73 14.66
C ILE A 629 22.45 19.88 15.33
N GLY A 630 23.27 20.80 14.82
CA GLY A 630 24.49 21.27 15.47
C GLY A 630 24.23 22.42 16.45
N LYS A 631 25.25 23.26 16.68
CA LYS A 631 25.08 24.48 17.50
C LYS A 631 24.22 25.53 16.77
N THR A 632 24.45 25.71 15.47
CA THR A 632 23.86 26.78 14.66
C THR A 632 23.47 26.30 13.25
N SER A 633 23.30 24.99 13.05
CA SER A 633 22.99 24.45 11.72
C SER A 633 22.23 23.14 11.76
N LEU A 634 21.39 22.90 10.74
CA LEU A 634 20.91 21.58 10.38
C LEU A 634 22.00 20.83 9.61
N HIS A 635 22.17 19.54 9.93
CA HIS A 635 23.08 18.63 9.25
C HIS A 635 22.40 17.93 8.06
N GLU A 636 23.16 17.13 7.31
CA GLU A 636 22.66 16.37 6.17
C GLU A 636 21.52 15.42 6.58
N SER A 637 21.64 14.73 7.72
CA SER A 637 20.59 13.86 8.26
C SER A 637 19.25 14.57 8.48
N ALA A 638 19.26 15.83 8.90
CA ALA A 638 18.03 16.64 9.00
C ALA A 638 17.42 16.94 7.63
N LEU A 639 18.25 17.18 6.61
CA LEU A 639 17.75 17.43 5.25
C LEU A 639 17.19 16.16 4.62
N GLU A 640 17.82 15.00 4.87
CA GLU A 640 17.33 13.69 4.44
C GLU A 640 15.97 13.38 5.07
N ILE A 641 15.77 13.69 6.35
CA ILE A 641 14.46 13.58 7.02
C ILE A 641 13.41 14.45 6.32
N LEU A 642 13.75 15.72 6.04
CA LEU A 642 12.79 16.65 5.42
C LEU A 642 12.47 16.27 3.97
N GLU A 643 13.45 15.75 3.23
CA GLU A 643 13.25 15.19 1.88
C GLU A 643 12.39 13.91 1.94
N ALA A 644 12.60 13.04 2.93
CA ALA A 644 11.75 11.88 3.16
C ALA A 644 10.30 12.28 3.44
N VAL A 645 10.06 13.32 4.26
CA VAL A 645 8.71 13.87 4.52
C VAL A 645 8.04 14.32 3.22
N GLU A 646 8.77 14.97 2.31
CA GLU A 646 8.23 15.35 1.00
C GLU A 646 7.86 14.10 0.18
N LEU A 647 8.70 13.06 0.17
CA LEU A 647 8.43 11.82 -0.57
C LEU A 647 7.28 10.99 0.03
N MET A 648 7.10 10.98 1.34
CA MET A 648 5.97 10.30 2.02
C MET A 648 4.61 10.87 1.61
N ASN A 649 4.59 12.14 1.19
CA ASN A 649 3.39 12.92 0.91
C ASN A 649 3.19 13.29 -0.56
N LYS A 650 4.04 12.79 -1.47
CA LYS A 650 3.77 12.73 -2.91
C LYS A 650 2.89 11.53 -3.23
#